data_AF-A0A1U7CM04-F1
#
_entry.id   AF-A0A1U7CM04-F1
#
_cell.length_a   1.000
_cell.length_b   1.000
_cell.length_c   1.000
_cell.angle_alpha   90.00
_cell.angle_beta   90.00
_cell.angle_gamma   90.00
#
_symmetry.space_group_name_H-M   'P 1'
#
loop_
_entity.id
_entity.type
_entity.pdbx_description
1 polymer ?
#
loop_
_entity_poly.entity_id
_entity_poly.type
_entity_poly.pdbx_seq_one_letter_code
_entity_poly.pdbx_strand_id
1 'polypeptide(L)'
;MIQPALRSRRPPRLAAVIGACLLAAVASPPRSAYGQSLTAPANLAARPSTLGAVELPKAWQDKFWRSPSAQALLKLTPKQVADLVPVQSGVRFCRCPACGVGEREDPLAWNIEKPQVVTCRRCGVTVPNDAFPAKVNNAIPEEKVEVLPGVWHSYPYHAVVAEKLAYPDERLYLNAKRDYEARAYLAKAALYAAVASREPDAARRDARMAPIACTLILRFAQVYPAYATHYDQPGGSKHLQPARMSPPYRRGYQTGKWEWNGSLEVPMNLVLAYSLIRDDPAWKEAGKLLGCATPARTVERDFLLASAELARRQPEEFTEDSLHVYRGMLAVGRLIEDENLTHEAMIRVEEFTRRGFYYDGFWRNADVRSHRRVLDLLDGWIEGILNAEPAVAVSLRTGKTLGAATPMSTPDAGGRRSLLAMVDLARSASAAVASRPPAPQVQQASWPIATSLEPARRPVLLGGAGLARLAVGDHDATFDVELRGQDSLAARHFQRLAFRISIGGKPVLDDLDERPATSTGWELATASHNTVVIDGLNQRESPEAARSAAPGSDFLFFAADPDFQVATLDDRFAYPVSASRYRETFVVSRSARSRYALSVFEVRGGLQHDQIFHAAPGRKERWRLATPAEPAPSSLLPPSIVHVASAKPEDGRWFVQAYGEFHPRMRSRVAEPCQVVLGGGPIASQTRLVSLRGDVSTTPTLRLHLLGDMPATLITATSADSPGPDSPATAASDEGERASLIVRRRSENGATLNTVFVTLFEPIEEGAAPLTKVGRVESVEDTVVVLVETPDGPEHLVINRNPGDKVQVQLANGRFVTTDGVAVRVREKGVVLAGGTYAEAEGKLVSQVRLTGAITGVVRQRSEHGRGWFVSPEKLPGDPTVTGRTLIVEHGDGRYRSWTLDSIESSPEGTRLHVREEPGFQIDPKTGEAHYYQFPRTAAPGPHRFRVSQIAR
;
A
#
# COMPACT_ATOMS: atom_id res chain seq x y z
N MET A 1 54.69 -33.99 17.43
CA MET A 1 55.14 -34.99 16.45
C MET A 1 55.24 -34.33 15.09
N ILE A 2 56.49 -34.09 14.67
CA ILE A 2 57.03 -34.16 13.30
C ILE A 2 56.37 -33.31 12.20
N GLN A 3 57.02 -32.17 11.95
CA GLN A 3 57.24 -31.51 10.64
C GLN A 3 58.19 -32.36 9.77
N PRO A 4 58.27 -32.21 8.43
CA PRO A 4 59.04 -31.11 7.77
C PRO A 4 58.38 -30.60 6.46
N ALA A 5 58.56 -29.38 5.93
CA ALA A 5 59.70 -28.48 5.66
C ALA A 5 60.55 -28.83 4.42
N LEU A 6 60.94 -27.77 3.68
CA LEU A 6 61.99 -27.61 2.63
C LEU A 6 61.46 -27.58 1.16
N ARG A 7 61.92 -26.75 0.21
CA ARG A 7 62.78 -25.54 0.13
C ARG A 7 62.82 -25.06 -1.35
N SER A 8 62.88 -23.73 -1.56
CA SER A 8 63.61 -22.96 -2.58
C SER A 8 63.78 -23.43 -4.05
N ARG A 9 63.55 -22.52 -5.02
CA ARG A 9 64.60 -21.98 -5.96
C ARG A 9 64.03 -20.98 -6.99
N ARG A 10 64.71 -19.83 -7.13
CA ARG A 10 64.83 -18.92 -8.31
C ARG A 10 66.30 -19.03 -8.79
N PRO A 11 66.78 -18.37 -9.87
CA PRO A 11 66.24 -18.02 -11.21
C PRO A 11 67.21 -18.53 -12.33
N PRO A 12 67.25 -18.03 -13.60
CA PRO A 12 67.97 -16.78 -13.93
C PRO A 12 67.38 -15.93 -15.10
N ARG A 13 68.01 -14.76 -15.31
CA ARG A 13 67.80 -13.72 -16.35
C ARG A 13 68.48 -14.09 -17.69
N LEU A 14 68.07 -13.47 -18.82
CA LEU A 14 68.96 -12.79 -19.82
C LEU A 14 68.14 -12.11 -20.96
N ALA A 15 68.35 -10.79 -21.18
CA ALA A 15 68.84 -10.11 -22.41
C ALA A 15 67.81 -9.92 -23.55
N ALA A 16 67.31 -8.71 -23.86
CA ALA A 16 67.94 -7.54 -24.52
C ALA A 16 68.26 -7.74 -26.01
N VAL A 17 67.49 -7.11 -26.91
CA VAL A 17 67.94 -6.68 -28.25
C VAL A 17 67.28 -5.34 -28.62
N ILE A 18 68.15 -4.40 -28.97
CA ILE A 18 67.93 -3.06 -29.51
C ILE A 18 67.78 -3.16 -31.04
N GLY A 19 66.93 -2.33 -31.64
CA GLY A 19 66.87 -2.16 -33.10
C GLY A 19 66.29 -0.80 -33.47
N ALA A 20 67.17 0.20 -33.57
CA ALA A 20 66.87 1.53 -34.09
C ALA A 20 66.92 1.54 -35.63
N CYS A 21 66.04 2.30 -36.27
CA CYS A 21 66.28 2.87 -37.60
C CYS A 21 65.60 4.24 -37.71
N LEU A 22 66.43 5.28 -37.58
CA LEU A 22 66.21 6.66 -38.03
C LEU A 22 66.66 6.74 -39.50
N LEU A 23 65.90 7.42 -40.35
CA LEU A 23 66.41 8.06 -41.56
C LEU A 23 65.59 9.33 -41.86
N ALA A 24 66.32 10.38 -42.20
CA ALA A 24 65.91 11.77 -42.30
C ALA A 24 66.15 12.31 -43.73
N ALA A 25 65.40 13.36 -44.12
CA ALA A 25 65.74 14.46 -45.05
C ALA A 25 64.42 15.25 -45.33
N VAL A 26 64.17 16.52 -44.96
CA VAL A 26 64.84 17.85 -45.02
C VAL A 26 64.59 18.63 -46.33
N ALA A 27 64.19 19.92 -46.12
CA ALA A 27 64.10 21.12 -47.00
C ALA A 27 62.68 21.47 -47.53
N SER A 28 62.11 22.69 -47.46
CA SER A 28 62.39 24.02 -46.87
C SER A 28 61.10 24.91 -46.95
N PRO A 29 60.99 26.08 -46.25
CA PRO A 29 59.76 26.89 -46.03
C PRO A 29 59.68 28.16 -46.97
N PRO A 30 58.84 29.22 -46.80
CA PRO A 30 57.64 29.50 -45.97
C PRO A 30 56.42 30.11 -46.74
N ARG A 31 55.23 30.24 -46.13
CA ARG A 31 54.39 31.48 -46.13
C ARG A 31 53.11 31.35 -45.29
N SER A 32 52.82 32.44 -44.59
CA SER A 32 51.75 32.68 -43.62
C SER A 32 50.33 32.61 -44.18
N ALA A 33 49.36 32.17 -43.37
CA ALA A 33 48.17 32.96 -43.05
C ALA A 33 47.45 32.39 -41.82
N TYR A 34 47.13 33.31 -40.92
CA TYR A 34 46.37 33.20 -39.69
C TYR A 34 45.12 32.29 -39.71
N GLY A 35 44.89 31.63 -38.56
CA GLY A 35 43.56 31.54 -37.97
C GLY A 35 42.86 30.19 -38.05
N GLN A 36 43.23 29.24 -37.19
CA GLN A 36 42.26 28.25 -36.71
C GLN A 36 42.33 28.12 -35.19
N SER A 37 41.23 28.59 -34.59
CA SER A 37 40.82 28.41 -33.21
C SER A 37 41.04 26.96 -32.76
N LEU A 38 41.71 26.80 -31.62
CA LEU A 38 41.66 25.60 -30.81
C LEU A 38 40.18 25.33 -30.48
N THR A 39 39.60 24.35 -31.16
CA THR A 39 38.27 23.86 -30.85
C THR A 39 38.26 23.34 -29.42
N ALA A 40 37.45 24.00 -28.58
CA ALA A 40 37.16 23.57 -27.22
C ALA A 40 36.67 22.11 -27.20
N PRO A 41 37.00 21.32 -26.15
CA PRO A 41 36.48 19.97 -26.02
C PRO A 41 34.96 19.99 -25.97
N ALA A 42 34.36 19.03 -26.68
CA ALA A 42 32.92 18.86 -26.84
C ALA A 42 32.14 18.98 -25.51
N ASN A 43 30.97 19.62 -25.59
CA ASN A 43 29.99 19.80 -24.54
C ASN A 43 29.85 18.55 -23.62
N LEU A 44 30.37 18.64 -22.40
CA LEU A 44 30.09 17.71 -21.29
C LEU A 44 28.60 17.63 -20.90
N ALA A 45 27.74 18.43 -21.53
CA ALA A 45 26.32 18.57 -21.24
C ALA A 45 25.41 17.42 -21.76
N ALA A 46 25.93 16.33 -22.32
CA ALA A 46 25.10 15.38 -23.08
C ALA A 46 25.34 13.88 -22.82
N ARG A 47 25.93 13.47 -21.68
CA ARG A 47 25.88 12.04 -21.28
C ARG A 47 24.65 11.80 -20.39
N PRO A 48 23.66 11.00 -20.82
CA PRO A 48 22.56 10.61 -19.96
C PRO A 48 23.10 9.78 -18.78
N SER A 49 22.45 9.91 -17.62
CA SER A 49 22.81 9.12 -16.44
C SER A 49 22.68 7.63 -16.74
N THR A 50 23.63 6.82 -16.25
CA THR A 50 23.62 5.34 -16.39
C THR A 50 22.43 4.67 -15.69
N LEU A 51 21.71 5.41 -14.86
CA LEU A 51 20.50 4.98 -14.16
C LEU A 51 19.20 5.51 -14.80
N GLY A 52 19.29 6.08 -16.01
CA GLY A 52 18.16 6.71 -16.71
C GLY A 52 17.98 8.18 -16.33
N ALA A 53 16.80 8.74 -16.63
CA ALA A 53 16.48 10.13 -16.35
C ALA A 53 16.42 10.38 -14.83
N VAL A 54 17.32 11.25 -14.34
CA VAL A 54 17.34 11.70 -12.95
C VAL A 54 16.79 13.13 -12.91
N GLU A 55 15.47 13.25 -12.72
CA GLU A 55 14.79 14.54 -12.68
C GLU A 55 14.18 14.82 -11.30
N LEU A 56 14.69 15.87 -10.63
CA LEU A 56 14.03 16.42 -9.45
C LEU A 56 12.93 17.40 -9.89
N PRO A 57 11.69 17.30 -9.35
CA PRO A 57 10.65 18.28 -9.63
C PRO A 57 11.14 19.71 -9.35
N LYS A 58 10.90 20.65 -10.28
CA LYS A 58 11.40 22.04 -10.14
C LYS A 58 10.92 22.71 -8.85
N ALA A 59 9.67 22.46 -8.46
CA ALA A 59 9.11 22.96 -7.20
C ALA A 59 9.92 22.50 -5.97
N TRP A 60 10.47 21.28 -6.00
CA TRP A 60 11.31 20.78 -4.90
C TRP A 60 12.68 21.46 -4.91
N GLN A 61 13.28 21.62 -6.09
CA GLN A 61 14.55 22.33 -6.25
C GLN A 61 14.43 23.78 -5.74
N ASP A 62 13.40 24.50 -6.19
CA ASP A 62 13.16 25.89 -5.82
C ASP A 62 12.89 26.01 -4.30
N LYS A 63 12.08 25.11 -3.73
CA LYS A 63 11.83 25.08 -2.27
C LYS A 63 13.13 24.85 -1.49
N PHE A 64 13.99 23.95 -1.94
CA PHE A 64 15.27 23.69 -1.28
C PHE A 64 16.19 24.91 -1.38
N TRP A 65 16.45 25.41 -2.58
CA TRP A 65 17.40 26.51 -2.81
C TRP A 65 16.94 27.84 -2.20
N ARG A 66 15.63 28.07 -2.02
CA ARG A 66 15.10 29.23 -1.29
C ARG A 66 15.23 29.11 0.24
N SER A 67 15.53 27.93 0.78
CA SER A 67 15.62 27.75 2.23
C SER A 67 16.83 28.49 2.83
N PRO A 68 16.72 29.03 4.05
CA PRO A 68 17.86 29.66 4.74
C PRO A 68 19.09 28.74 4.82
N SER A 69 18.87 27.44 5.05
CA SER A 69 19.97 26.47 5.11
C SER A 69 20.69 26.32 3.77
N ALA A 70 19.96 26.26 2.65
CA ALA A 70 20.62 26.19 1.33
C ALA A 70 21.38 27.49 1.01
N GLN A 71 20.84 28.65 1.37
CA GLN A 71 21.53 29.92 1.21
C GLN A 71 22.80 30.02 2.07
N ALA A 72 22.77 29.47 3.29
CA ALA A 72 23.95 29.37 4.13
C ALA A 72 24.99 28.39 3.56
N LEU A 73 24.57 27.24 3.01
CA LEU A 73 25.44 26.28 2.34
C LEU A 73 26.24 26.93 1.20
N LEU A 74 25.60 27.78 0.38
CA LEU A 74 26.23 28.46 -0.76
C LEU A 74 27.30 29.49 -0.37
N LYS A 75 27.35 29.89 0.91
CA LYS A 75 28.37 30.81 1.46
C LYS A 75 29.61 30.08 1.96
N LEU A 76 29.55 28.76 2.11
CA LEU A 76 30.65 27.94 2.60
C LEU A 76 31.61 27.56 1.47
N THR A 77 32.90 27.52 1.78
CA THR A 77 33.89 26.89 0.90
C THR A 77 33.68 25.37 0.86
N PRO A 78 34.13 24.67 -0.21
CA PRO A 78 34.03 23.22 -0.27
C PRO A 78 34.64 22.50 0.96
N LYS A 79 35.73 23.04 1.52
CA LYS A 79 36.35 22.49 2.74
C LYS A 79 35.42 22.60 3.95
N GLN A 80 34.85 23.79 4.17
CA GLN A 80 33.88 24.01 5.26
C GLN A 80 32.63 23.13 5.09
N VAL A 81 32.18 22.92 3.85
CA VAL A 81 31.08 21.98 3.56
C VAL A 81 31.47 20.54 3.92
N ALA A 82 32.69 20.10 3.58
CA ALA A 82 33.19 18.77 3.94
C ALA A 82 33.31 18.59 5.47
N ASP A 83 33.70 19.63 6.19
CA ASP A 83 33.88 19.58 7.65
C ASP A 83 32.55 19.47 8.41
N LEU A 84 31.42 19.73 7.75
CA LEU A 84 30.07 19.49 8.30
C LEU A 84 29.63 18.02 8.19
N VAL A 85 30.29 17.21 7.37
CA VAL A 85 29.97 15.79 7.24
C VAL A 85 30.33 15.06 8.53
N PRO A 86 29.38 14.40 9.21
CA PRO A 86 29.65 13.69 10.44
C PRO A 86 30.72 12.63 10.25
N VAL A 87 31.62 12.49 11.22
CA VAL A 87 32.64 11.43 11.22
C VAL A 87 32.14 10.12 11.85
N GLN A 88 31.00 10.17 12.54
CA GLN A 88 30.34 9.04 13.18
C GLN A 88 28.94 8.83 12.58
N SER A 89 28.40 7.61 12.71
CA SER A 89 27.00 7.35 12.37
C SER A 89 26.06 8.08 13.33
N GLY A 90 24.92 8.54 12.83
CA GLY A 90 23.88 9.13 13.66
C GLY A 90 22.80 8.12 14.08
N VAL A 91 21.84 8.57 14.90
CA VAL A 91 20.60 7.82 15.21
C VAL A 91 19.37 8.71 14.93
N ARG A 92 18.36 8.16 14.25
CA ARG A 92 17.12 8.85 13.88
C ARG A 92 16.20 9.05 15.08
N PHE A 93 15.94 7.99 15.85
CA PHE A 93 14.91 8.01 16.86
C PHE A 93 15.47 8.52 18.19
N CYS A 94 15.12 9.77 18.50
CA CYS A 94 15.46 10.41 19.76
C CYS A 94 14.36 11.40 20.13
N ARG A 95 13.72 11.18 21.29
CA ARG A 95 12.70 12.09 21.81
C ARG A 95 13.32 13.37 22.37
N CYS A 96 12.49 14.39 22.59
CA CYS A 96 12.95 15.62 23.23
C CYS A 96 13.14 15.39 24.74
N PRO A 97 14.33 15.69 25.31
CA PRO A 97 14.56 15.50 26.75
C PRO A 97 13.82 16.55 27.61
N ALA A 98 13.43 17.70 27.06
CA ALA A 98 12.78 18.78 27.80
C ALA A 98 11.26 18.61 27.91
N CYS A 99 10.55 18.48 26.78
CA CYS A 99 9.09 18.38 26.77
C CYS A 99 8.56 16.95 26.59
N GLY A 100 9.43 15.95 26.43
CA GLY A 100 9.05 14.54 26.38
C GLY A 100 8.35 14.06 25.11
N VAL A 101 8.09 14.95 24.13
CA VAL A 101 7.48 14.59 22.84
C VAL A 101 8.21 13.41 22.18
N GLY A 102 7.46 12.41 21.71
CA GLY A 102 7.96 11.07 21.43
C GLY A 102 8.90 10.99 20.22
N GLU A 103 9.77 9.98 20.19
CA GLU A 103 10.76 9.83 19.10
C GLU A 103 10.14 9.50 17.73
N ARG A 104 8.92 8.92 17.72
CA ARG A 104 8.15 8.68 16.48
C ARG A 104 7.63 9.96 15.83
N GLU A 105 7.48 11.04 16.60
CA GLU A 105 7.07 12.35 16.10
C GLU A 105 8.24 13.11 15.44
N ASP A 106 9.44 12.54 15.46
CA ASP A 106 10.68 13.16 14.99
C ASP A 106 10.82 14.63 15.47
N PRO A 107 11.01 14.87 16.78
CA PRO A 107 10.82 16.20 17.33
C PRO A 107 12.03 17.13 17.20
N LEU A 108 13.22 16.62 16.90
CA LEU A 108 14.49 17.37 16.93
C LEU A 108 14.97 17.69 15.51
N ALA A 109 15.19 18.97 15.20
CA ALA A 109 15.58 19.46 13.88
C ALA A 109 16.99 20.07 13.89
N TRP A 110 17.77 19.80 12.84
CA TRP A 110 19.08 20.42 12.63
C TRP A 110 19.01 21.55 11.59
N ASN A 111 19.91 22.52 11.71
CA ASN A 111 20.15 23.51 10.66
C ASN A 111 21.65 23.82 10.54
N ILE A 112 22.08 24.17 9.33
CA ILE A 112 23.48 24.41 9.00
C ILE A 112 24.07 25.66 9.66
N GLU A 113 23.24 26.63 10.05
CA GLU A 113 23.70 27.87 10.69
C GLU A 113 24.13 27.63 12.14
N LYS A 114 23.55 26.60 12.79
CA LYS A 114 23.91 26.13 14.13
C LYS A 114 24.26 24.64 14.08
N PRO A 115 25.37 24.26 13.42
CA PRO A 115 25.61 22.88 13.04
C PRO A 115 25.90 21.95 14.22
N GLN A 116 26.19 22.49 15.40
CA GLN A 116 26.58 21.74 16.59
C GLN A 116 25.40 21.28 17.47
N VAL A 117 24.17 21.68 17.15
CA VAL A 117 22.98 21.47 17.99
C VAL A 117 21.75 21.08 17.16
N VAL A 118 20.72 20.57 17.82
CA VAL A 118 19.36 20.37 17.28
C VAL A 118 18.35 21.14 18.12
N THR A 119 17.27 21.60 17.49
CA THR A 119 16.19 22.35 18.14
C THR A 119 14.89 21.56 18.11
N CYS A 120 14.20 21.47 19.25
CA CYS A 120 12.90 20.81 19.31
C CYS A 120 11.83 21.64 18.58
N ARG A 121 11.15 21.03 17.62
CA ARG A 121 10.05 21.62 16.85
C ARG A 121 8.86 22.03 17.72
N ARG A 122 8.68 21.38 18.89
CA ARG A 122 7.53 21.60 19.78
C ARG A 122 7.78 22.63 20.89
N CYS A 123 8.91 22.52 21.60
CA CYS A 123 9.20 23.41 22.74
C CYS A 123 10.33 24.42 22.49
N GLY A 124 10.98 24.37 21.32
CA GLY A 124 12.05 25.31 20.97
C GLY A 124 13.38 25.11 21.69
N VAL A 125 13.51 24.14 22.60
CA VAL A 125 14.79 23.87 23.28
C VAL A 125 15.88 23.50 22.27
N THR A 126 17.07 24.05 22.44
CA THR A 126 18.26 23.69 21.66
C THR A 126 19.16 22.78 22.49
N VAL A 127 19.54 21.62 21.95
CA VAL A 127 20.35 20.60 22.63
C VAL A 127 21.45 20.05 21.69
N PRO A 128 22.62 19.62 22.21
CA PRO A 128 23.03 19.67 23.61
C PRO A 128 23.20 21.10 24.15
N ASN A 129 23.03 21.27 25.47
CA ASN A 129 23.20 22.50 26.25
C ASN A 129 23.64 22.16 27.68
N ASP A 130 23.73 23.15 28.58
CA ASP A 130 24.21 22.92 29.97
C ASP A 130 23.34 21.96 30.79
N ALA A 131 22.05 21.81 30.44
CA ALA A 131 21.13 20.90 31.11
C ALA A 131 21.07 19.51 30.46
N PHE A 132 21.39 19.40 29.17
CA PHE A 132 21.24 18.17 28.38
C PHE A 132 22.45 17.94 27.47
N PRO A 133 23.17 16.82 27.56
CA PRO A 133 22.97 15.69 28.47
C PRO A 133 23.23 16.02 29.94
N ALA A 134 22.55 15.29 30.84
CA ALA A 134 22.79 15.41 32.27
C ALA A 134 24.13 14.74 32.62
N LYS A 135 24.89 15.36 33.54
CA LYS A 135 26.14 14.80 34.02
C LYS A 135 25.86 13.72 35.07
N VAL A 136 26.49 12.57 34.91
CA VAL A 136 26.53 11.49 35.90
C VAL A 136 27.95 11.45 36.46
N ASN A 137 28.12 11.54 37.79
CA ASN A 137 29.44 11.65 38.43
C ASN A 137 30.33 12.77 37.83
N ASN A 138 29.76 13.97 37.64
CA ASN A 138 30.41 15.15 37.03
C ASN A 138 30.87 15.03 35.57
N ALA A 139 30.54 13.94 34.86
CA ALA A 139 30.84 13.77 33.44
C ALA A 139 29.58 13.47 32.62
N ILE A 140 29.55 13.84 31.34
CA ILE A 140 28.51 13.37 30.41
C ILE A 140 28.77 11.89 30.17
N PRO A 141 27.80 11.00 30.42
CA PRO A 141 28.01 9.58 30.17
C PRO A 141 28.12 9.33 28.66
N GLU A 142 29.01 8.41 28.29
CA GLU A 142 29.36 8.10 26.91
C GLU A 142 29.40 6.59 26.67
N GLU A 143 28.94 6.17 25.50
CA GLU A 143 29.15 4.81 24.99
C GLU A 143 30.32 4.82 24.00
N LYS A 144 31.33 3.99 24.26
CA LYS A 144 32.51 3.86 23.38
C LYS A 144 32.41 2.60 22.55
N VAL A 145 32.64 2.75 21.24
CA VAL A 145 32.61 1.64 20.29
C VAL A 145 33.89 1.63 19.48
N GLU A 146 34.60 0.49 19.51
CA GLU A 146 35.69 0.23 18.58
C GLU A 146 35.09 -0.11 17.21
N VAL A 147 35.06 0.87 16.31
CA VAL A 147 34.41 0.73 15.00
C VAL A 147 35.28 -0.02 14.01
N LEU A 148 36.59 0.17 14.10
CA LEU A 148 37.63 -0.57 13.38
C LEU A 148 38.77 -0.81 14.36
N PRO A 149 39.66 -1.79 14.12
CA PRO A 149 40.79 -2.05 15.00
C PRO A 149 41.60 -0.78 15.30
N GLY A 150 41.65 -0.38 16.57
CA GLY A 150 42.34 0.83 17.05
C GLY A 150 41.62 2.16 16.79
N VAL A 151 40.41 2.15 16.22
CA VAL A 151 39.60 3.35 15.94
C VAL A 151 38.36 3.33 16.84
N TRP A 152 38.28 4.30 17.75
CA TRP A 152 37.22 4.40 18.74
C TRP A 152 36.31 5.60 18.46
N HIS A 153 35.01 5.35 18.45
CA HIS A 153 33.97 6.38 18.44
C HIS A 153 33.36 6.52 19.84
N SER A 154 32.98 7.75 20.20
CA SER A 154 32.32 8.06 21.48
C SER A 154 30.96 8.71 21.22
N TYR A 155 29.93 8.13 21.83
CA TYR A 155 28.53 8.50 21.72
C TYR A 155 28.01 9.00 23.07
N PRO A 156 28.07 10.33 23.34
CA PRO A 156 27.50 10.89 24.55
C PRO A 156 25.97 10.78 24.54
N TYR A 157 25.39 10.48 25.70
CA TYR A 157 23.95 10.34 25.84
C TYR A 157 23.41 11.01 27.09
N HIS A 158 22.13 11.38 27.07
CA HIS A 158 21.40 11.78 28.27
C HIS A 158 20.78 10.55 28.92
N ALA A 159 21.18 10.28 30.17
CA ALA A 159 20.58 9.25 31.01
C ALA A 159 19.19 9.72 31.47
N VAL A 160 18.17 8.91 31.19
CA VAL A 160 16.79 9.19 31.57
C VAL A 160 16.53 8.64 32.98
N VAL A 161 15.93 9.45 33.85
CA VAL A 161 15.52 9.01 35.19
C VAL A 161 14.41 7.95 35.12
N ALA A 162 14.41 7.01 36.05
CA ALA A 162 13.59 5.79 36.00
C ALA A 162 12.09 6.08 35.79
N GLU A 163 11.56 7.12 36.44
CA GLU A 163 10.14 7.51 36.37
C GLU A 163 9.73 8.09 35.01
N LYS A 164 10.70 8.43 34.16
CA LYS A 164 10.49 9.03 32.84
C LYS A 164 10.87 8.09 31.69
N LEU A 165 11.25 6.85 31.96
CA LEU A 165 11.60 5.87 30.93
C LEU A 165 10.38 5.51 30.08
N ALA A 166 10.50 5.61 28.76
CA ALA A 166 9.50 5.08 27.84
C ALA A 166 9.63 3.56 27.65
N TYR A 167 10.85 3.03 27.83
CA TYR A 167 11.22 1.62 27.74
C TYR A 167 12.48 1.36 28.57
N PRO A 168 12.81 0.09 28.91
CA PRO A 168 14.00 -0.24 29.69
C PRO A 168 15.29 0.32 29.09
N ASP A 169 16.16 0.86 29.93
CA ASP A 169 17.48 1.39 29.55
C ASP A 169 17.46 2.48 28.46
N GLU A 170 16.43 3.32 28.44
CA GLU A 170 16.34 4.43 27.49
C GLU A 170 17.51 5.42 27.64
N ARG A 171 18.20 5.68 26.53
CA ARG A 171 19.31 6.64 26.40
C ARG A 171 19.01 7.58 25.24
N LEU A 172 19.15 8.89 25.47
CA LEU A 172 18.92 9.89 24.43
C LEU A 172 20.24 10.38 23.84
N TYR A 173 20.58 9.90 22.64
CA TYR A 173 21.83 10.25 21.93
C TYR A 173 21.67 11.54 21.11
N LEU A 174 21.64 12.69 21.79
CA LEU A 174 21.36 14.00 21.18
C LEU A 174 22.39 14.38 20.09
N ASN A 175 23.66 14.06 20.30
CA ASN A 175 24.73 14.30 19.32
C ASN A 175 24.59 13.38 18.11
N ALA A 176 24.28 12.11 18.32
CA ALA A 176 24.05 11.18 17.21
C ALA A 176 22.77 11.55 16.43
N LYS A 177 21.74 12.09 17.09
CA LYS A 177 20.56 12.65 16.40
C LYS A 177 20.93 13.84 15.51
N ARG A 178 21.74 14.77 16.02
CA ARG A 178 22.29 15.87 15.24
C ARG A 178 23.06 15.36 14.01
N ASP A 179 23.92 14.37 14.21
CA ASP A 179 24.74 13.79 13.14
C ASP A 179 23.85 13.10 12.07
N TYR A 180 22.78 12.42 12.48
CA TYR A 180 21.80 11.83 11.57
C TYR A 180 21.14 12.89 10.68
N GLU A 181 20.67 13.98 11.28
CA GLU A 181 20.01 15.10 10.57
C GLU A 181 20.98 15.84 9.65
N ALA A 182 22.20 16.12 10.10
CA ALA A 182 23.25 16.75 9.29
C ALA A 182 23.58 15.88 8.07
N ARG A 183 23.78 14.58 8.26
CA ARG A 183 23.98 13.62 7.15
C ARG A 183 22.80 13.62 6.19
N ALA A 184 21.55 13.63 6.69
CA ALA A 184 20.35 13.66 5.85
C ALA A 184 20.31 14.90 4.94
N TYR A 185 20.55 16.07 5.54
CA TYR A 185 20.56 17.34 4.83
C TYR A 185 21.69 17.40 3.78
N LEU A 186 22.91 17.04 4.17
CA LEU A 186 24.08 17.13 3.29
C LEU A 186 24.03 16.12 2.13
N ALA A 187 23.49 14.92 2.37
CA ALA A 187 23.27 13.94 1.29
C ALA A 187 22.24 14.45 0.27
N LYS A 188 21.16 15.08 0.75
CA LYS A 188 20.19 15.75 -0.12
C LYS A 188 20.82 16.93 -0.87
N ALA A 189 21.62 17.76 -0.20
CA ALA A 189 22.31 18.89 -0.81
C ALA A 189 23.24 18.46 -1.95
N ALA A 190 23.95 17.33 -1.79
CA ALA A 190 24.81 16.79 -2.85
C ALA A 190 24.01 16.42 -4.12
N LEU A 191 22.84 15.77 -3.98
CA LEU A 191 21.96 15.48 -5.11
C LEU A 191 21.46 16.76 -5.80
N TYR A 192 20.98 17.72 -5.01
CA TYR A 192 20.44 18.97 -5.54
C TYR A 192 21.52 19.79 -6.25
N ALA A 193 22.74 19.79 -5.72
CA ALA A 193 23.89 20.42 -6.37
C ALA A 193 24.29 19.67 -7.66
N ALA A 194 24.30 18.34 -7.66
CA ALA A 194 24.55 17.55 -8.87
C ALA A 194 23.53 17.86 -9.98
N VAL A 195 22.24 17.90 -9.66
CA VAL A 195 21.18 18.28 -10.61
C VAL A 195 21.34 19.73 -11.09
N ALA A 196 21.59 20.68 -10.18
CA ALA A 196 21.78 22.09 -10.55
C ALA A 196 23.03 22.31 -11.42
N SER A 197 24.09 21.50 -11.27
CA SER A 197 25.28 21.57 -12.12
C SER A 197 24.99 21.18 -13.58
N ARG A 198 23.91 20.43 -13.81
CA ARG A 198 23.44 19.97 -15.12
C ARG A 198 22.37 20.87 -15.74
N GLU A 199 22.11 22.06 -15.18
CA GLU A 199 21.12 23.02 -15.71
C GLU A 199 21.30 23.21 -17.23
N PRO A 200 20.28 22.94 -18.06
CA PRO A 200 20.41 23.04 -19.52
C PRO A 200 20.83 24.44 -20.00
N ASP A 201 20.33 25.50 -19.35
CA ASP A 201 20.71 26.87 -19.66
C ASP A 201 22.09 27.20 -19.05
N ALA A 202 23.11 27.30 -19.91
CA ALA A 202 24.47 27.64 -19.51
C ALA A 202 24.56 28.97 -18.73
N ALA A 203 23.67 29.94 -19.01
CA ALA A 203 23.65 31.22 -18.30
C ALA A 203 23.13 31.11 -16.85
N ARG A 204 22.44 30.02 -16.52
CA ARG A 204 21.90 29.74 -15.17
C ARG A 204 22.74 28.73 -14.39
N ARG A 205 23.79 28.17 -14.98
CA ARG A 205 24.70 27.26 -14.29
C ARG A 205 25.53 28.01 -13.26
N ASP A 206 25.43 27.58 -12.01
CA ASP A 206 26.33 28.03 -10.95
C ASP A 206 27.55 27.09 -10.86
N ALA A 207 28.73 27.62 -11.15
CA ALA A 207 29.99 26.87 -11.16
C ALA A 207 30.36 26.24 -9.81
N ARG A 208 29.72 26.66 -8.71
CA ARG A 208 29.95 26.10 -7.37
C ARG A 208 29.27 24.74 -7.18
N MET A 209 28.27 24.40 -8.00
CA MET A 209 27.40 23.24 -7.77
C MET A 209 28.14 21.90 -7.86
N ALA A 210 28.87 21.65 -8.95
CA ALA A 210 29.63 20.41 -9.12
C ALA A 210 30.72 20.23 -8.04
N PRO A 211 31.54 21.26 -7.70
CA PRO A 211 32.48 21.18 -6.59
C PRO A 211 31.85 20.82 -5.24
N ILE A 212 30.69 21.41 -4.90
CA ILE A 212 29.96 21.07 -3.66
C ILE A 212 29.55 19.60 -3.68
N ALA A 213 28.94 19.13 -4.77
CA ALA A 213 28.47 17.76 -4.89
C ALA A 213 29.63 16.74 -4.79
N CYS A 214 30.69 16.90 -5.58
CA CYS A 214 31.86 16.01 -5.55
C CYS A 214 32.52 15.97 -4.17
N THR A 215 32.65 17.13 -3.51
CA THR A 215 33.29 17.22 -2.19
C THR A 215 32.47 16.50 -1.12
N LEU A 216 31.15 16.67 -1.12
CA LEU A 216 30.25 15.98 -0.19
C LEU A 216 30.28 14.47 -0.39
N ILE A 217 30.12 13.99 -1.63
CA ILE A 217 30.12 12.56 -1.94
C ILE A 217 31.45 11.93 -1.52
N LEU A 218 32.59 12.56 -1.88
CA LEU A 218 33.91 12.04 -1.52
C LEU A 218 34.11 12.01 0.00
N ARG A 219 33.67 13.06 0.72
CA ARG A 219 33.81 13.12 2.17
C ARG A 219 32.99 12.03 2.86
N PHE A 220 31.75 11.81 2.44
CA PHE A 220 30.95 10.69 2.94
C PHE A 220 31.64 9.34 2.69
N ALA A 221 32.25 9.16 1.51
CA ALA A 221 32.96 7.94 1.19
C ALA A 221 34.20 7.69 2.08
N GLN A 222 34.84 8.74 2.59
CA GLN A 222 35.97 8.61 3.52
C GLN A 222 35.54 8.16 4.93
N VAL A 223 34.38 8.62 5.40
CA VAL A 223 33.93 8.40 6.79
C VAL A 223 33.06 7.14 6.95
N TYR A 224 32.29 6.79 5.92
CA TYR A 224 31.37 5.65 5.95
C TYR A 224 32.01 4.32 6.38
N PRO A 225 33.24 3.95 5.94
CA PRO A 225 33.87 2.70 6.37
C PRO A 225 34.03 2.56 7.90
N ALA A 226 34.11 3.67 8.63
CA ALA A 226 34.25 3.73 10.08
C ALA A 226 32.92 4.02 10.80
N TYR A 227 31.80 4.19 10.10
CA TYR A 227 30.50 4.34 10.75
C TYR A 227 30.13 3.10 11.56
N ALA A 228 29.73 3.30 12.81
CA ALA A 228 29.25 2.23 13.66
C ALA A 228 27.96 1.66 13.08
N THR A 229 27.91 0.33 13.05
CA THR A 229 26.65 -0.37 12.75
C THR A 229 25.72 -0.19 13.94
N HIS A 230 24.43 -0.02 13.69
CA HIS A 230 23.48 0.27 14.75
C HIS A 230 22.11 -0.39 14.56
N TYR A 231 21.46 -0.61 15.69
CA TYR A 231 20.03 -0.86 15.80
C TYR A 231 19.35 0.42 16.29
N ASP A 232 18.49 0.99 15.45
CA ASP A 232 17.77 2.23 15.74
C ASP A 232 16.29 2.09 15.38
N GLN A 233 15.52 1.51 16.30
CA GLN A 233 14.08 1.32 16.16
C GLN A 233 13.34 2.11 17.25
N PRO A 234 12.11 2.58 16.97
CA PRO A 234 11.32 3.29 17.96
C PRO A 234 10.79 2.33 19.03
N GLY A 235 10.74 2.78 20.28
CA GLY A 235 10.28 2.01 21.44
C GLY A 235 11.30 1.00 21.98
N GLY A 236 12.55 1.05 21.51
CA GLY A 236 13.61 0.13 21.94
C GLY A 236 14.97 0.81 22.13
N SER A 237 15.80 0.20 22.97
CA SER A 237 17.16 0.65 23.27
C SER A 237 18.03 0.64 22.02
N LYS A 238 18.84 1.69 21.83
CA LYS A 238 19.76 1.78 20.69
C LYS A 238 21.01 0.94 20.97
N HIS A 239 21.49 0.23 19.96
CA HIS A 239 22.72 -0.55 20.07
C HIS A 239 23.72 -0.07 19.04
N LEU A 240 24.92 0.30 19.49
CA LEU A 240 26.03 0.71 18.63
C LEU A 240 27.08 -0.38 18.61
N GLN A 241 27.57 -0.72 17.41
CA GLN A 241 28.38 -1.91 17.17
C GLN A 241 29.52 -1.60 16.19
N PRO A 242 30.56 -2.46 16.12
CA PRO A 242 31.66 -2.27 15.18
C PRO A 242 31.18 -2.04 13.75
N ALA A 243 31.96 -1.30 12.95
CA ALA A 243 31.63 -1.01 11.56
C ALA A 243 31.62 -2.27 10.68
N ARG A 244 32.25 -3.37 11.11
CA ARG A 244 32.24 -4.63 10.38
C ARG A 244 31.72 -5.73 11.28
N MET A 245 30.42 -5.99 11.17
CA MET A 245 29.78 -7.10 11.86
C MET A 245 29.75 -8.37 11.00
N SER A 246 30.04 -9.50 11.62
CA SER A 246 29.77 -10.82 11.06
C SER A 246 28.30 -11.22 11.32
N PRO A 247 27.69 -12.06 10.47
CA PRO A 247 26.39 -12.67 10.74
C PRO A 247 26.35 -13.41 12.09
N PRO A 248 25.16 -13.64 12.68
CA PRO A 248 23.83 -13.34 12.14
C PRO A 248 23.44 -11.86 12.28
N TYR A 249 22.83 -11.30 11.23
CA TYR A 249 22.20 -9.98 11.28
C TYR A 249 20.75 -10.08 11.79
N ARG A 250 20.22 -8.96 12.28
CA ARG A 250 18.82 -8.87 12.72
C ARG A 250 17.88 -9.01 11.51
N ARG A 251 16.69 -9.59 11.73
CA ARG A 251 15.61 -9.66 10.75
C ARG A 251 15.02 -8.27 10.46
N GLY A 252 14.22 -8.15 9.41
CA GLY A 252 13.60 -6.89 8.99
C GLY A 252 14.61 -5.79 8.65
N TYR A 253 15.81 -6.18 8.23
CA TYR A 253 16.92 -5.28 7.93
C TYR A 253 17.32 -4.33 9.08
N GLN A 254 17.07 -4.71 10.34
CA GLN A 254 17.28 -3.82 11.51
C GLN A 254 18.75 -3.60 11.90
N THR A 255 19.67 -3.71 10.94
CA THR A 255 21.11 -3.47 11.12
C THR A 255 21.57 -2.47 10.05
N GLY A 256 21.84 -1.22 10.43
CA GLY A 256 22.21 -0.15 9.49
C GLY A 256 23.45 0.63 9.91
N LYS A 257 24.05 1.39 9.00
CA LYS A 257 25.06 2.42 9.29
C LYS A 257 24.65 3.77 8.75
N TRP A 258 24.02 3.78 7.58
CA TRP A 258 23.65 5.00 6.86
C TRP A 258 22.32 5.57 7.34
N GLU A 259 21.36 4.68 7.57
CA GLU A 259 19.99 4.97 7.97
C GLU A 259 19.58 4.06 9.13
N TRP A 260 18.46 4.41 9.78
CA TRP A 260 17.89 3.69 10.92
C TRP A 260 17.50 2.22 10.61
N ASN A 261 17.27 1.93 9.33
CA ASN A 261 17.01 0.59 8.81
C ASN A 261 17.99 0.29 7.66
N GLY A 262 18.59 -0.91 7.69
CA GLY A 262 19.52 -1.42 6.69
C GLY A 262 18.91 -1.62 5.30
N SER A 263 17.58 -1.61 5.16
CA SER A 263 16.92 -1.58 3.85
C SER A 263 17.23 -0.29 3.07
N LEU A 264 17.56 0.79 3.81
CA LEU A 264 17.92 2.10 3.30
C LEU A 264 19.44 2.36 3.38
N GLU A 265 20.24 1.30 3.54
CA GLU A 265 21.69 1.40 3.70
C GLU A 265 22.38 2.01 2.48
N VAL A 266 21.88 1.73 1.28
CA VAL A 266 22.40 2.33 0.04
C VAL A 266 21.98 3.80 -0.04
N PRO A 267 22.93 4.75 -0.08
CA PRO A 267 22.67 6.18 -0.02
C PRO A 267 22.15 6.73 -1.35
N MET A 268 20.88 6.48 -1.67
CA MET A 268 20.34 6.75 -3.02
C MET A 268 20.51 8.19 -3.52
N ASN A 269 20.42 9.20 -2.64
CA ASN A 269 20.70 10.59 -3.03
C ASN A 269 22.13 10.74 -3.59
N LEU A 270 23.10 10.07 -2.98
CA LEU A 270 24.51 10.14 -3.39
C LEU A 270 24.79 9.24 -4.60
N VAL A 271 24.10 8.10 -4.73
CA VAL A 271 24.14 7.26 -5.94
C VAL A 271 23.67 8.04 -7.15
N LEU A 272 22.50 8.69 -7.06
CA LEU A 272 21.95 9.54 -8.13
C LEU A 272 22.84 10.76 -8.41
N ALA A 273 23.37 11.40 -7.36
CA ALA A 273 24.29 12.52 -7.53
C ALA A 273 25.54 12.08 -8.30
N TYR A 274 26.12 10.95 -7.93
CA TYR A 274 27.30 10.39 -8.59
C TYR A 274 27.00 9.98 -10.03
N SER A 275 25.85 9.36 -10.34
CA SER A 275 25.50 9.01 -11.73
C SER A 275 25.41 10.23 -12.64
N LEU A 276 25.03 11.39 -12.10
CA LEU A 276 25.00 12.64 -12.83
C LEU A 276 26.37 13.28 -13.04
N ILE A 277 27.32 13.13 -12.12
CA ILE A 277 28.60 13.88 -12.16
C ILE A 277 29.83 12.96 -12.20
N ARG A 278 29.68 11.66 -12.46
CA ARG A 278 30.75 10.64 -12.43
C ARG A 278 32.02 11.06 -13.17
N ASP A 279 31.84 11.64 -14.36
CA ASP A 279 32.93 12.06 -15.25
C ASP A 279 33.31 13.55 -15.11
N ASP A 280 32.79 14.25 -14.09
CA ASP A 280 33.01 15.70 -13.94
C ASP A 280 34.45 16.03 -13.49
N PRO A 281 35.11 17.03 -14.09
CA PRO A 281 36.47 17.41 -13.70
C PRO A 281 36.62 17.86 -12.23
N ALA A 282 35.54 18.26 -11.56
CA ALA A 282 35.55 18.68 -10.15
C ALA A 282 36.03 17.58 -9.18
N TRP A 283 35.96 16.30 -9.58
CA TRP A 283 36.50 15.19 -8.77
C TRP A 283 37.98 15.33 -8.45
N LYS A 284 38.78 15.87 -9.39
CA LYS A 284 40.22 16.03 -9.20
C LYS A 284 40.52 17.03 -8.09
N GLU A 285 39.81 18.15 -8.06
CA GLU A 285 40.00 19.18 -7.03
C GLU A 285 39.45 18.73 -5.68
N ALA A 286 38.29 18.05 -5.64
CA ALA A 286 37.79 17.43 -4.42
C ALA A 286 38.80 16.42 -3.84
N GLY A 287 39.43 15.61 -4.70
CA GLY A 287 40.49 14.67 -4.33
C GLY A 287 41.69 15.35 -3.67
N LYS A 288 42.22 16.42 -4.28
CA LYS A 288 43.31 17.20 -3.68
C LYS A 288 42.89 17.83 -2.35
N LEU A 289 41.70 18.41 -2.30
CA LEU A 289 41.18 19.09 -1.12
C LEU A 289 41.06 18.16 0.10
N LEU A 290 40.63 16.92 -0.14
CA LEU A 290 40.37 15.94 0.92
C LEU A 290 41.49 14.90 1.07
N GLY A 291 42.63 15.08 0.38
CA GLY A 291 43.76 14.15 0.45
C GLY A 291 43.47 12.76 -0.11
N CYS A 292 42.56 12.64 -1.08
CA CYS A 292 42.21 11.38 -1.74
C CYS A 292 42.82 11.28 -3.14
N ALA A 293 43.77 10.36 -3.31
CA ALA A 293 44.44 10.12 -4.60
C ALA A 293 43.53 9.44 -5.64
N THR A 294 42.55 8.65 -5.20
CA THR A 294 41.64 7.90 -6.09
C THR A 294 40.17 8.12 -5.73
N PRO A 295 39.61 9.34 -5.95
CA PRO A 295 38.24 9.67 -5.54
C PRO A 295 37.19 8.68 -6.07
N ALA A 296 37.24 8.33 -7.36
CA ALA A 296 36.29 7.39 -7.97
C ALA A 296 36.30 6.03 -7.26
N ARG A 297 37.48 5.43 -7.06
CA ARG A 297 37.62 4.15 -6.35
C ARG A 297 37.10 4.24 -4.91
N THR A 298 37.40 5.32 -4.18
CA THR A 298 36.92 5.48 -2.80
C THR A 298 35.40 5.57 -2.75
N VAL A 299 34.78 6.32 -3.66
CA VAL A 299 33.31 6.41 -3.74
C VAL A 299 32.69 5.08 -4.17
N GLU A 300 33.13 4.51 -5.29
CA GLU A 300 32.54 3.31 -5.86
C GLU A 300 32.72 2.09 -4.97
N ARG A 301 33.94 1.83 -4.47
CA ARG A 301 34.26 0.61 -3.71
C ARG A 301 34.02 0.76 -2.22
N ASP A 302 34.57 1.81 -1.59
CA ASP A 302 34.60 1.91 -0.13
C ASP A 302 33.27 2.44 0.44
N PHE A 303 32.38 2.94 -0.43
CA PHE A 303 31.09 3.49 -0.03
C PHE A 303 29.90 2.88 -0.75
N LEU A 304 29.78 3.02 -2.07
CA LEU A 304 28.59 2.58 -2.80
C LEU A 304 28.47 1.05 -2.80
N LEU A 305 29.52 0.33 -3.22
CA LEU A 305 29.55 -1.13 -3.17
C LEU A 305 29.51 -1.65 -1.72
N ALA A 306 30.24 -1.02 -0.79
CA ALA A 306 30.24 -1.42 0.61
C ALA A 306 28.85 -1.33 1.27
N SER A 307 28.08 -0.28 0.97
CA SER A 307 26.70 -0.14 1.46
C SER A 307 25.74 -1.15 0.82
N ALA A 308 25.86 -1.39 -0.49
CA ALA A 308 25.07 -2.42 -1.17
C ALA A 308 25.38 -3.83 -0.64
N GLU A 309 26.64 -4.15 -0.39
CA GLU A 309 27.08 -5.42 0.22
C GLU A 309 26.52 -5.60 1.64
N LEU A 310 26.49 -4.56 2.47
CA LEU A 310 25.92 -4.65 3.81
C LEU A 310 24.41 -4.92 3.76
N ALA A 311 23.67 -4.23 2.89
CA ALA A 311 22.25 -4.48 2.67
C ALA A 311 22.01 -5.92 2.15
N ARG A 312 22.80 -6.34 1.15
CA ARG A 312 22.71 -7.65 0.49
C ARG A 312 22.88 -8.82 1.45
N ARG A 313 23.76 -8.70 2.44
CA ARG A 313 24.09 -9.79 3.39
C ARG A 313 23.05 -10.01 4.49
N GLN A 314 22.09 -9.11 4.64
CA GLN A 314 21.04 -9.25 5.66
C GLN A 314 19.96 -10.26 5.25
N PRO A 315 19.22 -10.85 6.22
CA PRO A 315 18.18 -11.83 5.93
C PRO A 315 17.08 -11.27 5.02
N GLU A 316 16.75 -12.02 3.97
CA GLU A 316 15.68 -11.67 3.03
C GLU A 316 14.32 -12.21 3.49
N GLU A 317 13.33 -11.32 3.58
CA GLU A 317 11.96 -11.62 4.03
C GLU A 317 10.87 -11.16 3.01
N PHE A 318 11.30 -10.61 1.86
CA PHE A 318 10.45 -10.15 0.76
C PHE A 318 9.37 -9.15 1.20
N THR A 319 9.72 -8.20 2.07
CA THR A 319 8.84 -7.14 2.57
C THR A 319 8.94 -5.89 1.69
N GLU A 320 8.10 -4.88 1.92
CA GLU A 320 8.22 -3.58 1.23
C GLU A 320 9.66 -3.03 1.32
N ASP A 321 10.31 -3.19 2.48
CA ASP A 321 11.70 -2.81 2.71
C ASP A 321 12.69 -3.51 1.74
N SER A 322 12.42 -4.76 1.36
CA SER A 322 13.28 -5.50 0.44
C SER A 322 13.43 -4.79 -0.93
N LEU A 323 12.40 -4.08 -1.39
CA LEU A 323 12.49 -3.32 -2.65
C LEU A 323 13.53 -2.20 -2.59
N HIS A 324 13.73 -1.59 -1.42
CA HIS A 324 14.77 -0.57 -1.26
C HIS A 324 16.18 -1.17 -1.39
N VAL A 325 16.37 -2.39 -0.90
CA VAL A 325 17.61 -3.16 -1.06
C VAL A 325 17.84 -3.50 -2.53
N TYR A 326 16.84 -4.04 -3.22
CA TYR A 326 16.97 -4.42 -4.64
C TYR A 326 17.25 -3.21 -5.52
N ARG A 327 16.55 -2.10 -5.27
CA ARG A 327 16.81 -0.81 -5.91
C ARG A 327 18.26 -0.40 -5.70
N GLY A 328 18.76 -0.46 -4.47
CA GLY A 328 20.13 -0.09 -4.14
C GLY A 328 21.16 -0.98 -4.84
N MET A 329 20.95 -2.29 -4.82
CA MET A 329 21.81 -3.27 -5.51
C MET A 329 21.82 -3.05 -7.03
N LEU A 330 20.65 -2.89 -7.66
CA LEU A 330 20.54 -2.62 -9.10
C LEU A 330 21.20 -1.30 -9.47
N ALA A 331 20.95 -0.24 -8.71
CA ALA A 331 21.51 1.08 -8.98
C ALA A 331 23.04 1.07 -8.86
N VAL A 332 23.58 0.50 -7.78
CA VAL A 332 25.04 0.40 -7.60
C VAL A 332 25.65 -0.52 -8.65
N GLY A 333 25.06 -1.70 -8.88
CA GLY A 333 25.55 -2.68 -9.84
C GLY A 333 25.63 -2.12 -11.26
N ARG A 334 24.59 -1.40 -11.71
CA ARG A 334 24.61 -0.70 -13.00
C ARG A 334 25.64 0.42 -13.05
N LEU A 335 25.78 1.18 -11.97
CA LEU A 335 26.68 2.33 -11.92
C LEU A 335 28.16 1.95 -11.98
N ILE A 336 28.54 0.85 -11.32
CA ILE A 336 29.93 0.39 -11.25
C ILE A 336 30.23 -0.80 -12.19
N GLU A 337 29.25 -1.19 -13.02
CA GLU A 337 29.35 -2.30 -13.96
C GLU A 337 29.60 -3.67 -13.27
N ASP A 338 28.97 -3.88 -12.11
CA ASP A 338 28.96 -5.18 -11.41
C ASP A 338 27.76 -6.03 -11.85
N GLU A 339 28.02 -6.95 -12.79
CA GLU A 339 27.03 -7.87 -13.33
C GLU A 339 26.49 -8.85 -12.28
N ASN A 340 27.32 -9.27 -11.31
CA ASN A 340 26.90 -10.23 -10.28
C ASN A 340 25.88 -9.58 -9.33
N LEU A 341 26.16 -8.34 -8.90
CA LEU A 341 25.25 -7.59 -8.04
C LEU A 341 23.91 -7.31 -8.73
N THR A 342 23.97 -6.99 -10.03
CA THR A 342 22.77 -6.75 -10.86
C THR A 342 21.96 -8.04 -11.05
N HIS A 343 22.62 -9.15 -11.35
CA HIS A 343 21.98 -10.46 -11.53
C HIS A 343 21.32 -10.96 -10.24
N GLU A 344 22.02 -10.87 -9.10
CA GLU A 344 21.45 -11.26 -7.80
C GLU A 344 20.22 -10.41 -7.47
N ALA A 345 20.27 -9.10 -7.71
CA ALA A 345 19.12 -8.22 -7.47
C ALA A 345 17.91 -8.61 -8.32
N MET A 346 18.13 -9.00 -9.59
CA MET A 346 17.04 -9.47 -10.47
C MET A 346 16.41 -10.77 -9.99
N ILE A 347 17.22 -11.75 -9.55
CA ILE A 347 16.69 -12.98 -8.94
C ILE A 347 15.80 -12.65 -7.73
N ARG A 348 16.24 -11.70 -6.89
CA ARG A 348 15.45 -11.29 -5.72
C ARG A 348 14.16 -10.54 -6.09
N VAL A 349 14.18 -9.72 -7.14
CA VAL A 349 12.97 -9.06 -7.68
C VAL A 349 11.98 -10.09 -8.22
N GLU A 350 12.44 -11.09 -8.96
CA GLU A 350 11.60 -12.19 -9.45
C GLU A 350 10.96 -12.97 -8.30
N GLU A 351 11.75 -13.38 -7.31
CA GLU A 351 11.23 -14.07 -6.13
C GLU A 351 10.30 -13.18 -5.28
N PHE A 352 10.59 -11.89 -5.19
CA PHE A 352 9.72 -10.91 -4.54
C PHE A 352 8.36 -10.84 -5.23
N THR A 353 8.34 -10.70 -6.56
CA THR A 353 7.06 -10.64 -7.29
C THR A 353 6.27 -11.96 -7.15
N ARG A 354 6.95 -13.10 -7.12
CA ARG A 354 6.33 -14.41 -6.91
C ARG A 354 5.74 -14.60 -5.51
N ARG A 355 6.40 -14.07 -4.47
CA ARG A 355 6.00 -14.23 -3.05
C ARG A 355 5.17 -13.06 -2.51
N GLY A 356 5.16 -11.95 -3.22
CA GLY A 356 4.62 -10.67 -2.78
C GLY A 356 3.22 -10.37 -3.29
N PHE A 357 2.78 -11.05 -4.35
CA PHE A 357 1.50 -10.78 -5.00
C PHE A 357 0.60 -12.01 -5.01
N TYR A 358 -0.70 -11.77 -4.92
CA TYR A 358 -1.72 -12.73 -5.27
C TYR A 358 -1.76 -12.92 -6.80
N TYR A 359 -2.38 -14.00 -7.26
CA TYR A 359 -2.47 -14.35 -8.68
C TYR A 359 -3.18 -13.29 -9.55
N ASP A 360 -3.99 -12.43 -8.93
CA ASP A 360 -4.67 -11.29 -9.56
C ASP A 360 -3.80 -10.02 -9.64
N GLY A 361 -2.58 -10.06 -9.12
CA GLY A 361 -1.62 -8.96 -9.15
C GLY A 361 -1.72 -8.00 -7.97
N PHE A 362 -2.58 -8.24 -6.98
CA PHE A 362 -2.64 -7.38 -5.81
C PHE A 362 -1.54 -7.70 -4.78
N TRP A 363 -1.07 -6.70 -4.05
CA TRP A 363 0.01 -6.88 -3.06
C TRP A 363 -0.50 -7.65 -1.83
N ARG A 364 0.33 -8.55 -1.29
CA ARG A 364 -0.07 -9.54 -0.26
C ARG A 364 -0.64 -8.96 1.03
N ASN A 365 -0.29 -7.73 1.40
CA ASN A 365 -0.88 -7.07 2.57
C ASN A 365 -2.36 -6.72 2.36
N ALA A 366 -2.87 -6.89 1.14
CA ALA A 366 -4.24 -6.63 0.73
C ALA A 366 -4.72 -5.18 0.96
N ASP A 367 -3.83 -4.26 1.34
CA ASP A 367 -4.15 -2.85 1.52
C ASP A 367 -3.75 -1.98 0.32
N VAL A 368 -4.58 -0.97 0.01
CA VAL A 368 -4.42 -0.11 -1.17
C VAL A 368 -3.14 0.72 -1.15
N ARG A 369 -2.74 1.20 0.04
CA ARG A 369 -1.61 2.12 0.18
C ARG A 369 -0.30 1.39 -0.07
N SER A 370 -0.13 0.22 0.52
CA SER A 370 1.04 -0.63 0.33
C SER A 370 1.10 -1.17 -1.10
N HIS A 371 -0.03 -1.58 -1.68
CA HIS A 371 -0.06 -1.99 -3.09
C HIS A 371 0.49 -0.89 -4.01
N ARG A 372 0.02 0.36 -3.83
CA ARG A 372 0.52 1.49 -4.62
C ARG A 372 1.99 1.79 -4.34
N ARG A 373 2.46 1.79 -3.09
CA ARG A 373 3.90 2.00 -2.78
C ARG A 373 4.78 0.95 -3.45
N VAL A 374 4.38 -0.32 -3.38
CA VAL A 374 5.10 -1.42 -4.01
C VAL A 374 5.12 -1.27 -5.52
N LEU A 375 3.96 -0.99 -6.13
CA LEU A 375 3.87 -0.79 -7.57
C LEU A 375 4.70 0.41 -8.02
N ASP A 376 4.63 1.53 -7.30
CA ASP A 376 5.38 2.75 -7.55
C ASP A 376 6.91 2.54 -7.46
N LEU A 377 7.37 1.71 -6.52
CA LEU A 377 8.78 1.31 -6.43
C LEU A 377 9.19 0.40 -7.59
N LEU A 378 8.33 -0.53 -8.01
CA LEU A 378 8.60 -1.40 -9.16
C LEU A 378 8.59 -0.64 -10.49
N ASP A 379 7.53 0.12 -10.77
CA ASP A 379 7.32 0.89 -12.01
C ASP A 379 8.28 2.06 -12.13
N GLY A 380 8.46 2.81 -11.05
CA GLY A 380 9.39 3.94 -11.03
C GLY A 380 10.82 3.45 -11.03
N TRP A 381 11.27 2.94 -9.88
CA TRP A 381 12.69 2.70 -9.65
C TRP A 381 13.21 1.48 -10.39
N ILE A 382 12.60 0.31 -10.19
CA ILE A 382 13.16 -0.94 -10.70
C ILE A 382 13.09 -0.97 -12.23
N GLU A 383 11.92 -0.79 -12.82
CA GLU A 383 11.77 -0.70 -14.28
C GLU A 383 12.50 0.51 -14.87
N GLY A 384 12.53 1.65 -14.17
CA GLY A 384 13.27 2.84 -14.63
C GLY A 384 14.76 2.56 -14.79
N ILE A 385 15.39 1.90 -13.81
CA ILE A 385 16.80 1.50 -13.86
C ILE A 385 17.03 0.42 -14.94
N LEU A 386 16.12 -0.55 -15.08
CA LEU A 386 16.27 -1.63 -16.05
C LEU A 386 16.13 -1.15 -17.50
N ASN A 387 15.23 -0.19 -17.74
CA ASN A 387 14.96 0.39 -19.05
C ASN A 387 15.96 1.49 -19.44
N ALA A 388 16.86 1.91 -18.55
CA ALA A 388 17.92 2.83 -18.90
C ALA A 388 18.86 2.19 -19.93
N GLU A 389 19.06 2.83 -21.09
CA GLU A 389 20.00 2.32 -22.09
C GLU A 389 21.42 2.23 -21.48
N PRO A 390 22.13 1.10 -21.65
CA PRO A 390 23.53 1.03 -21.24
C PRO A 390 24.33 2.07 -22.02
N ALA A 391 25.11 2.90 -21.31
CA ALA A 391 26.09 3.76 -21.95
C ALA A 391 27.02 2.87 -22.79
N VAL A 392 26.93 2.99 -24.11
CA VAL A 392 27.52 2.09 -25.09
C VAL A 392 28.96 1.71 -24.71
N ALA A 393 29.16 0.43 -24.38
CA ALA A 393 30.46 -0.20 -24.37
C ALA A 393 31.00 -0.15 -25.81
N VAL A 394 32.06 0.63 -26.03
CA VAL A 394 32.90 0.49 -27.22
C VAL A 394 33.60 -0.85 -27.10
N SER A 395 32.98 -1.90 -27.64
CA SER A 395 33.62 -3.20 -27.80
C SER A 395 34.76 -3.06 -28.81
N LEU A 396 35.99 -3.07 -28.30
CA LEU A 396 37.24 -3.12 -29.07
C LEU A 396 37.45 -4.44 -29.84
N ARG A 397 36.41 -5.23 -30.15
CA ARG A 397 36.61 -6.59 -30.71
C ARG A 397 35.86 -6.98 -31.99
N THR A 398 34.96 -6.18 -32.57
CA THR A 398 34.26 -6.64 -33.79
C THR A 398 33.95 -5.60 -34.88
N GLY A 399 34.27 -4.32 -34.70
CA GLY A 399 34.25 -3.35 -35.82
C GLY A 399 32.92 -3.25 -36.61
N LYS A 400 31.78 -3.61 -36.01
CA LYS A 400 30.45 -3.48 -36.63
C LYS A 400 29.53 -2.68 -35.72
N THR A 401 29.14 -1.51 -36.20
CA THR A 401 28.02 -0.71 -35.72
C THR A 401 26.70 -1.43 -36.03
N LEU A 402 26.00 -1.90 -34.99
CA LEU A 402 24.56 -2.15 -35.09
C LEU A 402 23.88 -0.78 -35.06
N GLY A 403 23.02 -0.53 -36.06
CA GLY A 403 22.36 0.76 -36.25
C GLY A 403 21.63 1.23 -35.00
N ALA A 404 21.77 2.50 -34.68
CA ALA A 404 21.05 3.18 -33.61
C ALA A 404 19.55 2.90 -33.73
N ALA A 405 18.97 2.32 -32.67
CA ALA A 405 17.53 2.29 -32.52
C ALA A 405 17.03 3.75 -32.49
N THR A 406 16.03 4.04 -33.29
CA THR A 406 15.43 5.36 -33.43
C THR A 406 14.90 5.85 -32.07
N PRO A 407 15.03 7.15 -31.72
CA PRO A 407 14.47 7.67 -30.48
C PRO A 407 12.95 7.51 -30.54
N MET A 408 12.39 6.71 -29.64
CA MET A 408 10.94 6.56 -29.52
C MET A 408 10.39 7.87 -28.97
N SER A 409 9.83 8.68 -29.86
CA SER A 409 9.05 9.88 -29.58
C SER A 409 7.88 9.58 -28.63
N THR A 410 7.62 10.53 -27.73
CA THR A 410 6.43 10.75 -26.87
C THR A 410 5.49 9.56 -26.59
N PRO A 411 5.27 9.18 -25.31
CA PRO A 411 4.44 8.03 -24.97
C PRO A 411 2.96 8.30 -25.25
N ASP A 412 2.42 7.63 -26.27
CA ASP A 412 0.99 7.35 -26.35
C ASP A 412 0.57 6.45 -25.18
N ALA A 413 -0.68 6.57 -24.74
CA ALA A 413 -1.32 5.81 -23.67
C ALA A 413 -1.48 4.29 -23.96
N GLY A 414 -0.67 3.72 -24.86
CA GLY A 414 -0.59 2.31 -25.21
C GLY A 414 0.57 1.61 -24.51
N GLY A 415 0.28 1.04 -23.34
CA GLY A 415 0.99 -0.04 -22.64
C GLY A 415 2.49 -0.23 -22.92
N ARG A 416 3.35 0.39 -22.09
CA ARG A 416 4.73 -0.05 -21.91
C ARG A 416 4.71 -1.48 -21.35
N ARG A 417 4.99 -2.49 -22.18
CA ARG A 417 4.99 -3.91 -21.76
C ARG A 417 6.09 -4.11 -20.72
N SER A 418 5.72 -4.47 -19.49
CA SER A 418 6.67 -4.66 -18.40
C SER A 418 7.64 -5.81 -18.70
N LEU A 419 8.89 -5.66 -18.25
CA LEU A 419 9.87 -6.75 -18.18
C LEU A 419 9.50 -7.79 -17.11
N LEU A 420 8.64 -7.42 -16.14
CA LEU A 420 8.17 -8.24 -15.04
C LEU A 420 6.67 -8.51 -15.21
N ALA A 421 6.30 -9.73 -15.61
CA ALA A 421 4.91 -10.08 -15.92
C ALA A 421 3.91 -9.71 -14.80
N MET A 422 4.32 -9.79 -13.53
CA MET A 422 3.48 -9.44 -12.38
C MET A 422 3.12 -7.95 -12.32
N VAL A 423 3.99 -7.07 -12.80
CA VAL A 423 3.79 -5.61 -12.74
C VAL A 423 2.60 -5.19 -13.61
N ASP A 424 2.46 -5.76 -14.82
CA ASP A 424 1.29 -5.54 -15.68
C ASP A 424 -0.04 -5.94 -14.97
N LEU A 425 -0.02 -7.03 -14.19
CA LEU A 425 -1.18 -7.44 -13.38
C LEU A 425 -1.41 -6.46 -12.23
N ALA A 426 -0.36 -6.04 -11.52
CA ALA A 426 -0.46 -5.08 -10.43
C ALA A 426 -1.02 -3.73 -10.88
N ARG A 427 -0.63 -3.23 -12.07
CA ARG A 427 -1.24 -2.05 -12.69
C ARG A 427 -2.74 -2.24 -12.93
N SER A 428 -3.14 -3.43 -13.38
CA SER A 428 -4.55 -3.76 -13.60
C SER A 428 -5.33 -3.84 -12.28
N ALA A 429 -4.73 -4.43 -11.24
CA ALA A 429 -5.33 -4.58 -9.92
C ALA A 429 -5.51 -3.24 -9.20
N SER A 430 -4.63 -2.25 -9.45
CA SER A 430 -4.78 -0.88 -8.94
C SER A 430 -6.12 -0.22 -9.31
N ALA A 431 -6.78 -0.67 -10.38
CA ALA A 431 -8.10 -0.16 -10.74
C ALA A 431 -9.20 -0.53 -9.73
N ALA A 432 -9.08 -1.66 -9.01
CA ALA A 432 -10.08 -2.11 -8.03
C ALA A 432 -10.17 -1.25 -6.78
N VAL A 433 -9.18 -0.39 -6.56
CA VAL A 433 -8.94 0.30 -5.30
C VAL A 433 -8.92 1.83 -5.46
N ALA A 434 -9.58 2.32 -6.51
CA ALA A 434 -9.61 3.72 -6.92
C ALA A 434 -10.39 4.65 -5.99
N SER A 435 -11.07 4.14 -4.96
CA SER A 435 -11.92 4.91 -4.03
C SER A 435 -11.12 5.91 -3.18
N ARG A 436 -9.79 5.77 -3.12
CA ARG A 436 -8.89 6.66 -2.41
C ARG A 436 -7.91 7.33 -3.37
N PRO A 437 -7.75 8.66 -3.35
CA PRO A 437 -6.68 9.29 -4.11
C PRO A 437 -5.31 8.79 -3.63
N PRO A 438 -4.32 8.66 -4.52
CA PRO A 438 -2.95 8.34 -4.10
C PRO A 438 -2.43 9.45 -3.18
N ALA A 439 -1.86 9.06 -2.03
CA ALA A 439 -1.30 10.00 -1.09
C ALA A 439 0.05 10.54 -1.63
N PRO A 440 0.40 11.82 -1.39
CA PRO A 440 1.65 12.39 -1.87
C PRO A 440 2.89 11.60 -1.42
N GLN A 441 2.87 11.01 -0.23
CA GLN A 441 3.98 10.19 0.28
C GLN A 441 4.19 8.91 -0.53
N VAL A 442 3.12 8.35 -1.09
CA VAL A 442 3.17 7.14 -1.93
C VAL A 442 3.79 7.50 -3.27
N GLN A 443 3.33 8.59 -3.90
CA GLN A 443 3.92 9.11 -5.15
C GLN A 443 5.40 9.48 -5.00
N GLN A 444 5.80 9.99 -3.82
CA GLN A 444 7.21 10.31 -3.52
C GLN A 444 8.12 9.09 -3.37
N ALA A 445 7.57 7.88 -3.25
CA ALA A 445 8.36 6.67 -3.16
C ALA A 445 8.92 6.21 -4.51
N SER A 446 8.31 6.60 -5.65
CA SER A 446 8.77 6.25 -7.00
C SER A 446 9.83 7.21 -7.54
N TRP A 447 10.56 6.78 -8.57
CA TRP A 447 11.44 7.65 -9.35
C TRP A 447 11.52 7.24 -10.83
N PRO A 448 11.17 8.10 -11.80
CA PRO A 448 10.57 9.43 -11.58
C PRO A 448 9.24 9.32 -10.82
N ILE A 449 8.78 10.45 -10.27
CA ILE A 449 7.49 10.48 -9.58
C ILE A 449 6.42 10.04 -10.59
N ALA A 450 5.72 8.96 -10.28
CA ALA A 450 4.68 8.42 -11.13
C ALA A 450 3.52 9.40 -11.12
N THR A 451 3.10 9.84 -12.31
CA THR A 451 1.82 10.56 -12.43
C THR A 451 0.72 9.59 -12.05
N SER A 452 -0.13 9.95 -11.08
CA SER A 452 -1.25 9.10 -10.73
C SER A 452 -2.17 8.95 -11.93
N LEU A 453 -2.28 7.72 -12.43
CA LEU A 453 -3.35 7.38 -13.35
C LEU A 453 -4.65 7.38 -12.55
N GLU A 454 -5.60 8.23 -12.93
CA GLU A 454 -6.98 8.12 -12.46
C GLU A 454 -7.54 6.81 -13.02
N PRO A 455 -7.75 5.77 -12.20
CA PRO A 455 -8.16 4.48 -12.72
C PRO A 455 -9.62 4.58 -13.18
N ALA A 456 -9.95 3.92 -14.29
CA ALA A 456 -11.35 3.79 -14.71
C ALA A 456 -12.17 3.11 -13.59
N ARG A 457 -13.22 3.80 -13.12
CA ARG A 457 -14.15 3.26 -12.12
C ARG A 457 -15.08 2.27 -12.78
N ARG A 458 -14.76 1.00 -12.62
CA ARG A 458 -15.52 -0.13 -13.17
C ARG A 458 -15.70 -1.22 -12.12
N PRO A 459 -16.71 -2.08 -12.26
CA PRO A 459 -16.83 -3.27 -11.43
C PRO A 459 -15.61 -4.17 -11.60
N VAL A 460 -15.14 -4.77 -10.51
CA VAL A 460 -13.98 -5.68 -10.53
C VAL A 460 -13.95 -6.52 -9.27
N LEU A 461 -13.47 -7.76 -9.41
CA LEU A 461 -13.20 -8.68 -8.31
C LEU A 461 -11.72 -9.08 -8.38
N LEU A 462 -10.99 -8.82 -7.31
CA LEU A 462 -9.66 -9.35 -7.03
C LEU A 462 -9.84 -10.57 -6.13
N GLY A 463 -10.11 -11.72 -6.77
CA GLY A 463 -10.48 -12.96 -6.07
C GLY A 463 -9.36 -13.57 -5.23
N GLY A 464 -8.10 -13.25 -5.52
CA GLY A 464 -6.96 -13.65 -4.70
C GLY A 464 -6.86 -12.78 -3.45
N ALA A 465 -6.96 -11.45 -3.63
CA ALA A 465 -6.88 -10.49 -2.53
C ALA A 465 -8.13 -10.45 -1.62
N GLY A 466 -9.25 -11.00 -2.09
CA GLY A 466 -10.53 -10.93 -1.38
C GLY A 466 -11.14 -9.52 -1.40
N LEU A 467 -11.02 -8.82 -2.52
CA LEU A 467 -11.54 -7.45 -2.70
C LEU A 467 -12.46 -7.37 -3.90
N ALA A 468 -13.59 -6.69 -3.77
CA ALA A 468 -14.46 -6.42 -4.90
C ALA A 468 -14.97 -4.98 -4.90
N ARG A 469 -15.31 -4.49 -6.09
CA ARG A 469 -16.04 -3.24 -6.26
C ARG A 469 -17.22 -3.47 -7.19
N LEU A 470 -18.39 -3.06 -6.74
CA LEU A 470 -19.56 -2.80 -7.58
C LEU A 470 -19.56 -1.29 -7.88
N ALA A 471 -19.76 -0.90 -9.13
CA ALA A 471 -19.65 0.48 -9.58
C ALA A 471 -20.64 0.76 -10.70
N VAL A 472 -21.58 1.68 -10.46
CA VAL A 472 -22.56 2.14 -11.46
C VAL A 472 -22.50 3.66 -11.61
N GLY A 473 -22.92 4.15 -12.77
CA GLY A 473 -22.91 5.58 -13.08
C GLY A 473 -21.60 6.05 -13.71
N ASP A 474 -21.60 7.31 -14.13
CA ASP A 474 -20.54 7.89 -14.95
C ASP A 474 -19.94 9.11 -14.25
N HIS A 475 -18.62 9.29 -14.34
CA HIS A 475 -17.89 10.45 -13.81
C HIS A 475 -18.28 10.82 -12.35
N ASP A 476 -18.76 12.05 -12.15
CA ASP A 476 -19.17 12.60 -10.86
C ASP A 476 -20.45 11.97 -10.30
N ALA A 477 -21.18 11.20 -11.12
CA ALA A 477 -22.39 10.46 -10.73
C ALA A 477 -22.12 8.96 -10.47
N THR A 478 -20.87 8.60 -10.16
CA THR A 478 -20.50 7.23 -9.78
C THR A 478 -21.04 6.88 -8.39
N PHE A 479 -21.53 5.66 -8.22
CA PHE A 479 -21.91 5.06 -6.95
C PHE A 479 -21.20 3.72 -6.81
N ASP A 480 -20.23 3.69 -5.91
CA ASP A 480 -19.32 2.57 -5.73
C ASP A 480 -19.54 1.92 -4.37
N VAL A 481 -19.63 0.59 -4.35
CA VAL A 481 -19.61 -0.24 -3.15
C VAL A 481 -18.36 -1.11 -3.20
N GLU A 482 -17.43 -0.87 -2.28
CA GLU A 482 -16.22 -1.68 -2.11
C GLU A 482 -16.46 -2.73 -1.02
N LEU A 483 -16.18 -4.00 -1.31
CA LEU A 483 -16.41 -5.14 -0.42
C LEU A 483 -15.06 -5.75 -0.02
N ARG A 484 -14.89 -6.01 1.27
CA ARG A 484 -13.62 -6.45 1.86
C ARG A 484 -13.78 -7.81 2.56
N GLY A 485 -13.08 -8.80 2.01
CA GLY A 485 -13.00 -10.17 2.50
C GLY A 485 -11.56 -10.65 2.59
N GLN A 486 -10.66 -9.78 3.06
CA GLN A 486 -9.22 -10.01 3.03
C GLN A 486 -8.79 -11.13 3.96
N ASP A 487 -7.72 -11.82 3.59
CA ASP A 487 -7.06 -12.77 4.49
C ASP A 487 -6.26 -12.06 5.59
N SER A 488 -5.78 -12.84 6.56
CA SER A 488 -4.92 -12.34 7.64
C SER A 488 -3.53 -12.99 7.62
N LEU A 489 -3.07 -13.43 6.44
CA LEU A 489 -1.84 -14.20 6.25
C LEU A 489 -0.60 -13.29 6.23
N ALA A 490 -0.72 -12.06 5.71
CA ALA A 490 0.36 -11.08 5.69
C ALA A 490 0.27 -10.06 6.84
N ALA A 491 -0.92 -9.58 7.14
CA ALA A 491 -1.21 -8.65 8.23
C ALA A 491 -2.52 -9.04 8.91
N ARG A 492 -2.72 -8.63 10.17
CA ARG A 492 -3.94 -8.96 10.90
C ARG A 492 -5.06 -8.01 10.49
N HIS A 493 -6.18 -8.58 10.06
CA HIS A 493 -7.37 -7.85 9.64
C HIS A 493 -8.60 -8.40 10.37
N PHE A 494 -9.39 -7.51 10.99
CA PHE A 494 -10.62 -7.84 11.71
C PHE A 494 -11.85 -7.18 11.08
N GLN A 495 -11.79 -7.01 9.76
CA GLN A 495 -12.75 -6.30 8.91
C GLN A 495 -13.43 -7.22 7.89
N ARG A 496 -13.63 -8.48 8.23
CA ARG A 496 -14.17 -9.50 7.31
C ARG A 496 -15.64 -9.16 7.02
N LEU A 497 -16.02 -9.12 5.74
CA LEU A 497 -17.29 -8.57 5.23
C LEU A 497 -17.51 -7.11 5.67
N ALA A 498 -16.44 -6.31 5.73
CA ALA A 498 -16.59 -4.87 5.80
C ALA A 498 -16.84 -4.30 4.40
N PHE A 499 -17.50 -3.15 4.33
CA PHE A 499 -17.73 -2.46 3.07
C PHE A 499 -17.46 -0.95 3.17
N ARG A 500 -17.37 -0.30 2.01
CA ARG A 500 -17.26 1.16 1.89
C ARG A 500 -18.18 1.65 0.78
N ILE A 501 -18.64 2.89 0.90
CA ILE A 501 -19.49 3.54 -0.09
C ILE A 501 -18.88 4.87 -0.50
N SER A 502 -18.74 5.06 -1.81
CA SER A 502 -18.31 6.32 -2.41
C SER A 502 -19.34 6.85 -3.40
N ILE A 503 -19.56 8.18 -3.36
CA ILE A 503 -20.44 8.91 -4.28
C ILE A 503 -19.57 9.92 -5.04
N GLY A 504 -19.59 9.88 -6.38
CA GLY A 504 -18.66 10.64 -7.22
C GLY A 504 -17.20 10.32 -6.92
N GLY A 505 -16.93 9.14 -6.32
CA GLY A 505 -15.62 8.71 -5.82
C GLY A 505 -15.10 9.42 -4.59
N LYS A 506 -15.96 10.18 -3.91
CA LYS A 506 -15.67 10.69 -2.58
C LYS A 506 -16.22 9.69 -1.57
N PRO A 507 -15.39 9.18 -0.64
CA PRO A 507 -15.88 8.30 0.41
C PRO A 507 -16.95 8.97 1.26
N VAL A 508 -18.05 8.26 1.48
CA VAL A 508 -19.19 8.67 2.32
C VAL A 508 -19.29 7.77 3.55
N LEU A 509 -19.26 6.45 3.33
CA LEU A 509 -18.98 5.46 4.37
C LEU A 509 -17.60 4.87 4.12
N ASP A 510 -16.70 4.94 5.10
CA ASP A 510 -15.30 4.53 4.94
C ASP A 510 -14.77 3.92 6.23
N ASP A 511 -13.58 3.34 6.13
CA ASP A 511 -12.97 2.51 7.15
C ASP A 511 -11.58 3.01 7.61
N LEU A 512 -11.15 2.59 8.81
CA LEU A 512 -9.88 2.98 9.46
C LEU A 512 -8.72 2.01 9.22
N ASP A 513 -8.97 0.80 8.72
CA ASP A 513 -8.00 -0.28 8.45
C ASP A 513 -6.78 0.11 7.58
N GLU A 514 -6.92 1.16 6.78
CA GLU A 514 -5.90 1.70 5.89
C GLU A 514 -5.54 3.15 6.24
N ARG A 515 -5.82 3.57 7.48
CA ARG A 515 -5.41 4.85 8.04
C ARG A 515 -4.21 4.65 8.97
N PRO A 516 -3.49 5.74 9.33
CA PRO A 516 -2.46 5.63 10.36
C PRO A 516 -3.03 5.02 11.65
N ALA A 517 -2.21 4.23 12.34
CA ALA A 517 -2.58 3.61 13.60
C ALA A 517 -3.00 4.67 14.63
N THR A 518 -4.07 4.39 15.37
CA THR A 518 -4.50 5.24 16.49
C THR A 518 -3.65 4.95 17.73
N SER A 519 -3.73 5.84 18.72
CA SER A 519 -3.02 5.67 19.99
C SER A 519 -3.60 4.57 20.88
N THR A 520 -4.83 4.09 20.62
CA THR A 520 -5.50 3.05 21.42
C THR A 520 -5.62 1.71 20.70
N GLY A 521 -5.40 1.69 19.38
CA GLY A 521 -5.58 0.51 18.52
C GLY A 521 -7.03 0.32 18.07
N TRP A 522 -7.85 1.38 18.15
CA TRP A 522 -9.25 1.39 17.72
C TRP A 522 -9.43 0.90 16.28
N GLU A 523 -8.51 1.26 15.38
CA GLU A 523 -8.54 0.85 13.96
C GLU A 523 -8.40 -0.66 13.74
N LEU A 524 -7.97 -1.40 14.76
CA LEU A 524 -7.82 -2.86 14.71
C LEU A 524 -9.12 -3.58 15.10
N ALA A 525 -10.07 -2.90 15.74
CA ALA A 525 -11.27 -3.53 16.24
C ALA A 525 -12.34 -3.67 15.15
N THR A 526 -13.05 -4.80 15.11
CA THR A 526 -14.19 -5.05 14.22
C THR A 526 -15.24 -3.95 14.32
N ALA A 527 -15.48 -3.44 15.53
CA ALA A 527 -16.45 -2.37 15.76
C ALA A 527 -16.10 -1.04 15.07
N SER A 528 -14.85 -0.85 14.63
CA SER A 528 -14.41 0.34 13.89
C SER A 528 -14.73 0.29 12.39
N HIS A 529 -15.18 -0.87 11.90
CA HIS A 529 -15.44 -1.18 10.49
C HIS A 529 -16.95 -1.18 10.17
N ASN A 530 -17.31 -0.96 8.90
CA ASN A 530 -18.70 -1.03 8.43
C ASN A 530 -19.10 -2.50 8.19
N THR A 531 -19.46 -3.20 9.25
CA THR A 531 -19.81 -4.64 9.19
C THR A 531 -20.78 -5.00 10.33
N VAL A 532 -21.05 -6.29 10.53
CA VAL A 532 -21.86 -6.79 11.64
C VAL A 532 -20.98 -7.33 12.77
N VAL A 533 -21.24 -6.88 14.00
CA VAL A 533 -20.56 -7.37 15.20
C VAL A 533 -21.47 -8.31 15.99
N ILE A 534 -20.91 -9.42 16.46
CA ILE A 534 -21.62 -10.41 17.28
C ILE A 534 -21.18 -10.28 18.73
N ASP A 535 -22.14 -10.14 19.65
CA ASP A 535 -21.94 -10.07 21.10
C ASP A 535 -20.97 -8.97 21.58
N GLY A 536 -20.74 -7.96 20.74
CA GLY A 536 -19.75 -6.91 20.99
C GLY A 536 -18.30 -7.39 20.95
N LEU A 537 -18.04 -8.61 20.46
CA LEU A 537 -16.73 -9.22 20.35
C LEU A 537 -16.04 -8.83 19.04
N ASN A 538 -14.72 -8.81 19.04
CA ASN A 538 -13.98 -8.77 17.78
C ASN A 538 -14.15 -10.08 17.02
N GLN A 539 -14.06 -10.00 15.69
CA GLN A 539 -13.85 -11.19 14.86
C GLN A 539 -12.64 -11.96 15.35
N ARG A 540 -12.66 -13.28 15.18
CA ARG A 540 -11.70 -14.21 15.78
C ARG A 540 -11.73 -14.09 17.32
N GLU A 541 -12.85 -14.48 17.94
CA GLU A 541 -13.35 -14.04 19.27
C GLU A 541 -12.43 -14.20 20.50
N SER A 542 -11.25 -14.81 20.34
CA SER A 542 -10.25 -14.94 21.40
C SER A 542 -8.89 -14.41 20.96
N PRO A 543 -8.03 -13.95 21.89
CA PRO A 543 -6.66 -13.57 21.55
C PRO A 543 -5.87 -14.68 20.84
N GLU A 544 -6.19 -15.96 21.10
CA GLU A 544 -5.56 -17.10 20.42
C GLU A 544 -6.01 -17.22 18.96
N ALA A 545 -7.32 -17.14 18.71
CA ALA A 545 -7.86 -17.12 17.35
C ALA A 545 -7.36 -15.89 16.58
N ALA A 546 -7.33 -14.73 17.21
CA ALA A 546 -6.84 -13.47 16.64
C ALA A 546 -5.34 -13.48 16.30
N ARG A 547 -4.54 -14.32 16.99
CA ARG A 547 -3.12 -14.54 16.65
C ARG A 547 -2.91 -15.50 15.48
N SER A 548 -3.88 -16.37 15.21
CA SER A 548 -3.80 -17.39 14.18
C SER A 548 -4.31 -16.86 12.86
N ALA A 549 -3.44 -16.85 11.85
CA ALA A 549 -3.78 -16.36 10.52
C ALA A 549 -4.89 -17.22 9.87
N ALA A 550 -5.78 -16.57 9.13
CA ALA A 550 -6.92 -17.20 8.46
C ALA A 550 -7.01 -16.75 6.99
N PRO A 551 -7.44 -17.62 6.06
CA PRO A 551 -7.74 -17.25 4.68
C PRO A 551 -8.78 -16.13 4.57
N GLY A 552 -8.91 -15.52 3.40
CA GLY A 552 -9.94 -14.49 3.13
C GLY A 552 -11.34 -15.07 3.08
N SER A 553 -12.34 -14.19 3.02
CA SER A 553 -13.75 -14.53 2.86
C SER A 553 -14.00 -15.17 1.49
N ASP A 554 -15.01 -16.01 1.42
CA ASP A 554 -15.37 -16.75 0.22
C ASP A 554 -16.36 -15.93 -0.62
N PHE A 555 -15.94 -15.48 -1.82
CA PHE A 555 -16.85 -14.89 -2.80
C PHE A 555 -17.65 -16.00 -3.48
N LEU A 556 -18.94 -16.08 -3.16
CA LEU A 556 -19.84 -17.11 -3.66
C LEU A 556 -20.48 -16.73 -5.01
N PHE A 557 -20.60 -15.44 -5.29
CA PHE A 557 -21.11 -14.90 -6.55
C PHE A 557 -20.55 -13.51 -6.81
N PHE A 558 -20.22 -13.21 -8.07
CA PHE A 558 -19.94 -11.85 -8.52
C PHE A 558 -20.30 -11.72 -10.00
N ALA A 559 -21.24 -10.84 -10.32
CA ALA A 559 -21.52 -10.48 -11.71
C ALA A 559 -21.96 -9.02 -11.78
N ALA A 560 -21.47 -8.31 -12.79
CA ALA A 560 -21.74 -6.89 -12.94
C ALA A 560 -22.10 -6.54 -14.38
N ASP A 561 -23.39 -6.34 -14.62
CA ASP A 561 -23.89 -5.68 -15.82
C ASP A 561 -23.97 -4.16 -15.59
N PRO A 562 -24.04 -3.31 -16.64
CA PRO A 562 -23.99 -1.85 -16.51
C PRO A 562 -25.02 -1.23 -15.54
N ASP A 563 -26.21 -1.83 -15.41
CA ASP A 563 -27.33 -1.31 -14.61
C ASP A 563 -27.79 -2.25 -13.48
N PHE A 564 -27.18 -3.43 -13.33
CA PHE A 564 -27.51 -4.41 -12.30
C PHE A 564 -26.29 -5.27 -11.95
N GLN A 565 -25.84 -5.17 -10.71
CA GLN A 565 -24.62 -5.83 -10.24
C GLN A 565 -24.87 -6.51 -8.92
N VAL A 566 -24.31 -7.70 -8.72
CA VAL A 566 -24.56 -8.53 -7.55
C VAL A 566 -23.27 -9.18 -7.08
N ALA A 567 -23.04 -9.17 -5.77
CA ALA A 567 -21.96 -9.91 -5.13
C ALA A 567 -22.45 -10.59 -3.85
N THR A 568 -22.01 -11.82 -3.60
CA THR A 568 -22.28 -12.56 -2.36
C THR A 568 -20.98 -13.04 -1.73
N LEU A 569 -20.79 -12.73 -0.45
CA LEU A 569 -19.61 -13.09 0.33
C LEU A 569 -20.03 -13.87 1.58
N ASP A 570 -19.26 -14.88 1.97
CA ASP A 570 -19.49 -15.69 3.19
C ASP A 570 -18.19 -15.86 3.97
N ASP A 571 -18.28 -15.96 5.30
CA ASP A 571 -17.09 -16.08 6.13
C ASP A 571 -17.28 -16.88 7.42
N ARG A 572 -16.85 -18.15 7.35
CA ARG A 572 -16.80 -19.06 8.50
C ARG A 572 -15.66 -18.77 9.49
N PHE A 573 -14.72 -17.89 9.17
CA PHE A 573 -13.59 -17.55 10.04
C PHE A 573 -13.78 -16.23 10.80
N ALA A 574 -14.81 -15.45 10.48
CA ALA A 574 -15.13 -14.21 11.18
C ALA A 574 -15.51 -14.48 12.65
N TYR A 575 -16.48 -15.35 12.89
CA TYR A 575 -16.93 -15.76 14.22
C TYR A 575 -17.04 -17.30 14.32
N PRO A 576 -15.90 -18.02 14.30
CA PRO A 576 -15.89 -19.48 14.22
C PRO A 576 -16.53 -20.18 15.43
N VAL A 577 -16.73 -19.48 16.55
CA VAL A 577 -17.36 -20.02 17.75
C VAL A 577 -18.83 -19.59 17.85
N SER A 578 -19.11 -18.30 17.65
CA SER A 578 -20.40 -17.70 17.94
C SER A 578 -21.40 -17.74 16.78
N ALA A 579 -20.96 -18.01 15.55
CA ALA A 579 -21.81 -17.98 14.37
C ALA A 579 -21.68 -19.21 13.46
N SER A 580 -22.82 -19.70 12.96
CA SER A 580 -22.88 -20.71 11.91
C SER A 580 -23.13 -20.12 10.52
N ARG A 581 -23.52 -18.84 10.44
CA ARG A 581 -23.75 -18.09 9.19
C ARG A 581 -23.30 -16.65 9.40
N TYR A 582 -22.50 -16.15 8.47
CA TYR A 582 -22.04 -14.77 8.42
C TYR A 582 -21.82 -14.40 6.95
N ARG A 583 -22.92 -14.06 6.27
CA ARG A 583 -22.99 -13.90 4.81
C ARG A 583 -23.64 -12.59 4.44
N GLU A 584 -23.14 -11.94 3.39
CA GLU A 584 -23.73 -10.72 2.86
C GLU A 584 -23.92 -10.82 1.35
N THR A 585 -25.09 -10.37 0.87
CA THR A 585 -25.36 -10.17 -0.56
C THR A 585 -25.64 -8.70 -0.82
N PHE A 586 -24.86 -8.12 -1.72
CA PHE A 586 -25.07 -6.77 -2.24
C PHE A 586 -25.68 -6.82 -3.63
N VAL A 587 -26.65 -5.94 -3.87
CA VAL A 587 -27.18 -5.62 -5.19
C VAL A 587 -27.03 -4.13 -5.43
N VAL A 588 -26.41 -3.74 -6.53
CA VAL A 588 -26.35 -2.35 -6.98
C VAL A 588 -27.18 -2.21 -8.25
N SER A 589 -28.19 -1.33 -8.21
CA SER A 589 -29.10 -1.10 -9.33
C SER A 589 -28.99 0.36 -9.78
N ARG A 590 -29.04 0.56 -11.09
CA ARG A 590 -29.10 1.87 -11.74
C ARG A 590 -30.28 1.93 -12.71
N SER A 591 -30.83 3.12 -12.84
CA SER A 591 -31.74 3.52 -13.90
C SER A 591 -31.26 4.84 -14.52
N ALA A 592 -32.05 5.44 -15.41
CA ALA A 592 -31.71 6.74 -16.00
C ALA A 592 -31.70 7.87 -14.95
N ARG A 593 -32.57 7.76 -13.92
CA ARG A 593 -32.79 8.83 -12.93
C ARG A 593 -32.48 8.43 -11.49
N SER A 594 -32.15 7.18 -11.23
CA SER A 594 -31.91 6.69 -9.88
C SER A 594 -30.77 5.68 -9.84
N ARG A 595 -30.14 5.56 -8.67
CA ARG A 595 -29.17 4.52 -8.36
C ARG A 595 -29.20 4.27 -6.87
N TYR A 596 -28.99 3.02 -6.47
CA TYR A 596 -29.01 2.62 -5.07
C TYR A 596 -28.31 1.26 -4.90
N ALA A 597 -27.98 0.94 -3.66
CA ALA A 597 -27.48 -0.39 -3.28
C ALA A 597 -28.40 -1.01 -2.24
N LEU A 598 -28.55 -2.33 -2.28
CA LEU A 598 -29.24 -3.12 -1.27
C LEU A 598 -28.21 -4.09 -0.66
N SER A 599 -28.06 -4.08 0.66
CA SER A 599 -27.37 -5.12 1.43
C SER A 599 -28.40 -6.03 2.10
N VAL A 600 -28.19 -7.33 1.98
CA VAL A 600 -28.86 -8.38 2.77
C VAL A 600 -27.78 -9.13 3.54
N PHE A 601 -27.68 -8.89 4.85
CA PHE A 601 -26.71 -9.52 5.74
C PHE A 601 -27.39 -10.56 6.62
N GLU A 602 -26.92 -11.80 6.56
CA GLU A 602 -27.45 -12.94 7.30
C GLU A 602 -26.49 -13.34 8.43
N VAL A 603 -26.98 -13.36 9.67
CA VAL A 603 -26.24 -13.84 10.83
C VAL A 603 -27.06 -14.84 11.62
N ARG A 604 -26.47 -16.00 11.91
CA ARG A 604 -27.06 -17.02 12.78
C ARG A 604 -26.08 -17.40 13.88
N GLY A 605 -26.51 -17.24 15.13
CA GLY A 605 -25.68 -17.42 16.32
C GLY A 605 -25.75 -16.18 17.22
N GLY A 606 -24.94 -16.14 18.28
CA GLY A 606 -24.84 -15.01 19.22
C GLY A 606 -26.14 -14.59 19.91
N LEU A 607 -26.03 -13.63 20.82
CA LEU A 607 -27.16 -13.05 21.57
C LEU A 607 -27.41 -11.57 21.23
N GLN A 608 -26.44 -10.92 20.61
CA GLN A 608 -26.53 -9.55 20.10
C GLN A 608 -25.89 -9.45 18.73
N HIS A 609 -26.56 -8.78 17.80
CA HIS A 609 -26.04 -8.41 16.50
C HIS A 609 -26.10 -6.89 16.32
N ASP A 610 -24.97 -6.29 16.00
CA ASP A 610 -24.84 -4.85 15.75
C ASP A 610 -24.34 -4.61 14.33
N GLN A 611 -25.21 -4.12 13.43
CA GLN A 611 -24.76 -3.62 12.12
C GLN A 611 -24.30 -2.17 12.27
N ILE A 612 -23.05 -1.89 11.93
CA ILE A 612 -22.41 -0.60 12.19
C ILE A 612 -22.14 0.14 10.87
N PHE A 613 -22.44 1.45 10.86
CA PHE A 613 -22.16 2.35 9.74
C PHE A 613 -21.41 3.59 10.24
N HIS A 614 -20.19 3.78 9.75
CA HIS A 614 -19.33 4.90 10.03
C HIS A 614 -19.28 5.85 8.83
N ALA A 615 -19.47 7.14 9.09
CA ALA A 615 -19.15 8.18 8.11
C ALA A 615 -17.65 8.14 7.78
N ALA A 616 -17.25 8.61 6.60
CA ALA A 616 -15.84 8.61 6.26
C ALA A 616 -15.00 9.55 7.15
N PRO A 617 -13.73 9.22 7.44
CA PRO A 617 -12.81 10.08 8.18
C PRO A 617 -12.75 11.52 7.65
N GLY A 618 -12.70 12.50 8.55
CA GLY A 618 -12.67 13.93 8.26
C GLY A 618 -14.03 14.55 7.92
N ARG A 619 -15.11 13.75 7.84
CA ARG A 619 -16.46 14.28 7.56
C ARG A 619 -17.14 14.78 8.83
N LYS A 620 -17.76 15.96 8.72
CA LYS A 620 -18.48 16.61 9.85
C LYS A 620 -19.95 16.24 9.96
N GLU A 621 -20.44 15.40 9.04
CA GLU A 621 -21.83 14.96 9.02
C GLU A 621 -22.17 14.10 10.24
N ARG A 622 -23.47 14.02 10.54
CA ARG A 622 -23.99 13.22 11.65
C ARG A 622 -25.17 12.38 11.17
N TRP A 623 -25.33 11.22 11.80
CA TRP A 623 -26.51 10.38 11.61
C TRP A 623 -27.72 11.00 12.31
N ARG A 624 -28.84 11.05 11.61
CA ARG A 624 -30.10 11.61 12.11
C ARG A 624 -31.21 10.59 11.96
N LEU A 625 -31.86 10.29 13.09
CA LEU A 625 -32.96 9.35 13.18
C LEU A 625 -34.26 10.03 12.75
N ALA A 626 -35.05 9.37 11.91
CA ALA A 626 -36.40 9.84 11.57
C ALA A 626 -37.44 9.50 12.67
N THR A 627 -37.09 8.61 13.59
CA THR A 627 -37.94 8.14 14.67
C THR A 627 -37.67 8.91 15.97
N PRO A 628 -38.66 9.03 16.88
CA PRO A 628 -38.44 9.61 18.20
C PRO A 628 -37.28 8.92 18.91
N ALA A 629 -36.37 9.73 19.47
CA ALA A 629 -35.15 9.27 20.08
C ALA A 629 -34.95 9.90 21.46
N GLU A 630 -34.29 9.16 22.34
CA GLU A 630 -33.89 9.58 23.68
C GLU A 630 -32.37 9.53 23.83
N PRO A 631 -31.78 10.19 24.84
CA PRO A 631 -30.35 10.08 25.09
C PRO A 631 -29.90 8.61 25.25
N ALA A 632 -28.82 8.25 24.58
CA ALA A 632 -28.24 6.92 24.70
C ALA A 632 -27.47 6.77 26.04
N PRO A 633 -27.23 5.53 26.52
CA PRO A 633 -26.37 5.28 27.68
C PRO A 633 -24.97 5.89 27.48
N SER A 634 -24.34 6.30 28.58
CA SER A 634 -22.99 6.89 28.56
C SER A 634 -21.90 5.94 28.04
N SER A 635 -22.14 4.63 28.08
CA SER A 635 -21.24 3.61 27.54
C SER A 635 -22.02 2.47 26.90
N LEU A 636 -21.44 1.85 25.88
CA LEU A 636 -21.93 0.60 25.30
C LEU A 636 -21.20 -0.63 25.84
N LEU A 637 -20.20 -0.46 26.71
CA LEU A 637 -19.53 -1.57 27.38
C LEU A 637 -20.42 -2.21 28.44
N PRO A 638 -20.27 -3.52 28.67
CA PRO A 638 -20.82 -4.16 29.86
C PRO A 638 -20.28 -3.47 31.14
N PRO A 639 -21.09 -3.35 32.22
CA PRO A 639 -20.65 -2.74 33.47
C PRO A 639 -19.41 -3.39 34.12
N SER A 640 -19.11 -4.64 33.76
CA SER A 640 -17.93 -5.38 34.22
C SER A 640 -16.62 -4.97 33.53
N ILE A 641 -16.67 -4.16 32.46
CA ILE A 641 -15.50 -3.74 31.70
C ILE A 641 -15.32 -2.23 31.86
N VAL A 642 -14.22 -1.84 32.52
CA VAL A 642 -13.84 -0.43 32.66
C VAL A 642 -13.04 0.00 31.43
N HIS A 643 -13.51 1.04 30.76
CA HIS A 643 -12.79 1.65 29.65
C HIS A 643 -11.52 2.37 30.13
N VAL A 644 -10.39 2.09 29.50
CA VAL A 644 -9.10 2.75 29.77
C VAL A 644 -8.64 3.47 28.50
N ALA A 645 -8.95 4.76 28.40
CA ALA A 645 -8.66 5.58 27.22
C ALA A 645 -7.15 5.80 26.96
N SER A 646 -6.30 5.57 27.97
CA SER A 646 -4.84 5.68 27.85
C SER A 646 -4.14 4.36 27.51
N ALA A 647 -4.90 3.28 27.32
CA ALA A 647 -4.33 1.98 26.98
C ALA A 647 -3.70 2.01 25.58
N LYS A 648 -2.51 1.46 25.45
CA LYS A 648 -1.81 1.42 24.17
C LYS A 648 -2.20 0.17 23.36
N PRO A 649 -2.00 0.14 22.03
CA PRO A 649 -2.35 -1.01 21.22
C PRO A 649 -1.62 -2.29 21.65
N GLU A 650 -0.37 -2.16 22.11
CA GLU A 650 0.45 -3.26 22.63
C GLU A 650 -0.09 -3.91 23.91
N ASP A 651 -0.92 -3.21 24.69
CA ASP A 651 -1.58 -3.77 25.87
C ASP A 651 -2.72 -4.73 25.49
N GLY A 652 -3.12 -4.77 24.20
CA GLY A 652 -4.17 -5.63 23.68
C GLY A 652 -5.59 -5.27 24.15
N ARG A 653 -5.76 -4.17 24.88
CA ARG A 653 -7.03 -3.72 25.46
C ARG A 653 -8.11 -3.47 24.41
N TRP A 654 -7.73 -2.96 23.22
CA TRP A 654 -8.63 -2.78 22.08
C TRP A 654 -9.41 -4.05 21.72
N PHE A 655 -8.88 -5.23 22.06
CA PHE A 655 -9.55 -6.50 21.78
C PHE A 655 -10.83 -6.71 22.60
N VAL A 656 -10.91 -6.13 23.81
CA VAL A 656 -12.01 -6.38 24.78
C VAL A 656 -12.81 -5.13 25.14
N GLN A 657 -12.26 -3.93 24.91
CA GLN A 657 -12.91 -2.67 25.29
C GLN A 657 -13.38 -1.83 24.10
N ALA A 658 -13.37 -2.37 22.86
CA ALA A 658 -13.66 -1.63 21.63
C ALA A 658 -14.96 -0.81 21.69
N TYR A 659 -16.01 -1.32 22.31
CA TYR A 659 -17.28 -0.59 22.46
C TYR A 659 -17.21 0.64 23.38
N GLY A 660 -16.13 0.80 24.14
CA GLY A 660 -15.82 1.97 24.95
C GLY A 660 -15.32 3.17 24.15
N GLU A 661 -14.89 2.95 22.91
CA GLU A 661 -14.47 4.01 21.97
C GLU A 661 -15.67 4.77 21.38
N PHE A 662 -16.87 4.21 21.49
CA PHE A 662 -18.09 4.91 21.14
C PHE A 662 -18.51 5.89 22.23
N HIS A 663 -18.89 7.08 21.79
CA HIS A 663 -19.59 8.10 22.56
C HIS A 663 -21.04 8.14 22.08
N PRO A 664 -21.95 7.35 22.69
CA PRO A 664 -23.33 7.27 22.25
C PRO A 664 -24.04 8.60 22.46
N ARG A 665 -24.89 8.99 21.52
CA ARG A 665 -25.60 10.28 21.53
C ARG A 665 -27.08 10.04 21.74
N MET A 666 -27.74 9.43 20.77
CA MET A 666 -29.19 9.19 20.80
C MET A 666 -29.49 7.72 20.55
N ARG A 667 -30.56 7.20 21.15
CA ARG A 667 -31.11 5.89 20.84
C ARG A 667 -32.59 5.96 20.50
N SER A 668 -33.06 5.05 19.65
CA SER A 668 -34.48 4.90 19.31
C SER A 668 -34.81 3.42 19.17
N ARG A 669 -35.92 2.97 19.76
CA ARG A 669 -36.45 1.62 19.54
C ARG A 669 -37.41 1.67 18.37
N VAL A 670 -37.17 0.83 17.39
CA VAL A 670 -37.98 0.74 16.17
C VAL A 670 -38.60 -0.65 16.06
N ALA A 671 -39.90 -0.70 15.80
CA ALA A 671 -40.65 -1.95 15.60
C ALA A 671 -40.99 -2.19 14.12
N GLU A 672 -40.86 -1.16 13.29
CA GLU A 672 -41.21 -1.15 11.88
C GLU A 672 -40.04 -0.62 11.04
N PRO A 673 -40.01 -0.91 9.73
CA PRO A 673 -39.04 -0.32 8.81
C PRO A 673 -38.97 1.21 8.91
N CYS A 674 -37.76 1.77 8.82
CA CYS A 674 -37.55 3.19 9.05
C CYS A 674 -36.40 3.77 8.23
N GLN A 675 -36.23 5.09 8.28
CA GLN A 675 -35.18 5.80 7.55
C GLN A 675 -34.20 6.48 8.51
N VAL A 676 -32.94 6.51 8.11
CA VAL A 676 -31.88 7.27 8.78
C VAL A 676 -31.10 8.03 7.72
N VAL A 677 -30.74 9.28 7.99
CA VAL A 677 -29.98 10.11 7.04
C VAL A 677 -28.63 10.51 7.62
N LEU A 678 -27.60 10.52 6.76
CA LEU A 678 -26.31 11.13 7.05
C LEU A 678 -26.27 12.52 6.43
N GLY A 679 -26.02 13.55 7.24
CA GLY A 679 -25.90 14.92 6.72
C GLY A 679 -25.68 16.00 7.78
N GLY A 680 -25.49 17.22 7.27
CA GLY A 680 -25.43 18.47 8.03
C GLY A 680 -24.13 18.85 8.72
N GLY A 681 -24.08 20.09 9.22
CA GLY A 681 -22.91 20.70 9.87
C GLY A 681 -22.91 20.60 11.40
N PRO A 682 -21.80 20.95 12.06
CA PRO A 682 -21.55 20.68 13.49
C PRO A 682 -22.48 21.42 14.50
N ILE A 683 -23.31 22.37 14.05
CA ILE A 683 -24.07 23.29 14.93
C ILE A 683 -25.60 23.03 14.92
N ALA A 684 -26.11 22.07 14.13
CA ALA A 684 -27.56 21.79 14.13
C ALA A 684 -28.00 21.17 15.46
N SER A 685 -28.90 21.84 16.19
CA SER A 685 -29.35 21.48 17.53
C SER A 685 -29.84 20.03 17.63
N GLN A 686 -29.36 19.34 18.66
CA GLN A 686 -29.54 17.91 18.95
C GLN A 686 -30.99 17.51 19.33
N THR A 687 -31.98 18.38 19.10
CA THR A 687 -33.35 18.26 19.63
C THR A 687 -34.47 18.50 18.62
N ARG A 688 -34.20 18.75 17.34
CA ARG A 688 -35.27 18.89 16.33
C ARG A 688 -35.44 17.62 15.49
N LEU A 689 -36.66 17.07 15.50
CA LEU A 689 -37.21 16.28 14.40
C LEU A 689 -36.99 17.07 13.10
N VAL A 690 -36.24 16.50 12.15
CA VAL A 690 -36.04 17.14 10.85
C VAL A 690 -37.34 17.02 10.05
N SER A 691 -37.94 18.16 9.72
CA SER A 691 -38.89 18.25 8.62
C SER A 691 -38.18 17.78 7.35
N LEU A 692 -38.67 16.70 6.72
CA LEU A 692 -38.19 16.19 5.43
C LEU A 692 -38.38 17.21 4.28
N ARG A 693 -38.97 18.38 4.55
CA ARG A 693 -39.02 19.53 3.64
C ARG A 693 -37.97 20.56 4.06
N GLY A 694 -36.84 20.52 3.34
CA GLY A 694 -35.85 21.58 3.12
C GLY A 694 -35.69 22.62 4.22
N ASP A 695 -34.72 22.41 5.10
CA ASP A 695 -34.00 23.51 5.73
C ASP A 695 -32.73 23.77 4.90
N VAL A 696 -32.59 24.98 4.36
CA VAL A 696 -31.64 25.34 3.28
C VAL A 696 -30.16 25.21 3.70
N SER A 697 -29.86 24.90 4.96
CA SER A 697 -28.48 24.82 5.46
C SER A 697 -27.88 23.41 5.56
N THR A 698 -28.62 22.31 5.35
CA THR A 698 -28.03 20.95 5.40
C THR A 698 -28.68 19.92 4.46
N THR A 699 -28.19 19.81 3.23
CA THR A 699 -28.58 18.71 2.32
C THR A 699 -27.94 17.39 2.80
N PRO A 700 -28.71 16.30 2.99
CA PRO A 700 -28.13 14.99 3.30
C PRO A 700 -27.35 14.44 2.11
N THR A 701 -26.36 13.58 2.37
CA THR A 701 -25.56 12.93 1.31
C THR A 701 -25.95 11.48 1.09
N LEU A 702 -26.46 10.81 2.13
CA LEU A 702 -26.87 9.41 2.08
C LEU A 702 -28.11 9.19 2.94
N ARG A 703 -29.09 8.47 2.40
CA ARG A 703 -30.24 7.95 3.15
C ARG A 703 -30.16 6.44 3.21
N LEU A 704 -30.34 5.90 4.41
CA LEU A 704 -30.52 4.48 4.67
C LEU A 704 -32.00 4.19 4.86
N HIS A 705 -32.50 3.17 4.17
CA HIS A 705 -33.79 2.55 4.46
C HIS A 705 -33.52 1.23 5.16
N LEU A 706 -33.87 1.16 6.45
CA LEU A 706 -33.67 -0.01 7.30
C LEU A 706 -34.92 -0.88 7.25
N LEU A 707 -34.79 -2.03 6.57
CA LEU A 707 -35.88 -2.95 6.22
C LEU A 707 -35.68 -4.35 6.83
N GLY A 708 -34.62 -4.53 7.62
CA GLY A 708 -34.26 -5.81 8.23
C GLY A 708 -35.26 -6.30 9.27
N ASP A 709 -34.94 -7.42 9.91
CA ASP A 709 -35.80 -7.97 10.95
C ASP A 709 -35.93 -6.99 12.13
N MET A 710 -37.15 -6.78 12.60
CA MET A 710 -37.49 -5.90 13.73
C MET A 710 -38.00 -6.73 14.94
N PRO A 711 -38.10 -6.18 16.17
CA PRO A 711 -37.67 -4.85 16.58
C PRO A 711 -36.14 -4.70 16.61
N ALA A 712 -35.67 -3.46 16.45
CA ALA A 712 -34.26 -3.09 16.58
C ALA A 712 -34.09 -1.83 17.45
N THR A 713 -32.88 -1.63 17.96
CA THR A 713 -32.47 -0.38 18.61
C THR A 713 -31.48 0.35 17.72
N LEU A 714 -31.82 1.54 17.29
CA LEU A 714 -30.91 2.44 16.59
C LEU A 714 -30.13 3.26 17.61
N ILE A 715 -28.81 3.35 17.46
CA ILE A 715 -27.94 4.17 18.31
C ILE A 715 -27.08 5.03 17.41
N THR A 716 -27.18 6.35 17.54
CA THR A 716 -26.19 7.26 16.97
C THR A 716 -25.06 7.44 17.97
N ALA A 717 -23.83 7.41 17.48
CA ALA A 717 -22.64 7.57 18.29
C ALA A 717 -21.60 8.39 17.54
N THR A 718 -20.56 8.80 18.24
CA THR A 718 -19.34 9.30 17.65
C THR A 718 -18.15 8.49 18.17
N SER A 719 -17.07 8.42 17.40
CA SER A 719 -15.85 7.69 17.78
C SER A 719 -14.61 8.47 17.34
N ALA A 720 -13.45 8.09 17.89
CA ALA A 720 -12.17 8.64 17.48
C ALA A 720 -11.98 8.50 15.97
N ASP A 721 -11.47 9.56 15.36
CA ASP A 721 -11.09 9.56 13.95
C ASP A 721 -9.59 9.33 13.83
N SER A 722 -9.12 8.78 12.71
CA SER A 722 -7.69 8.60 12.50
C SER A 722 -7.09 9.86 11.83
N PRO A 723 -5.89 10.32 12.23
CA PRO A 723 -5.24 11.46 11.61
C PRO A 723 -5.20 11.33 10.08
N GLY A 724 -5.42 12.45 9.39
CA GLY A 724 -5.24 12.51 7.94
C GLY A 724 -3.81 12.11 7.53
N PRO A 725 -3.61 11.50 6.35
CA PRO A 725 -2.29 11.08 5.88
C PRO A 725 -1.27 12.23 5.76
N ASP A 726 -1.75 13.46 5.59
CA ASP A 726 -0.93 14.69 5.51
C ASP A 726 -0.90 15.49 6.80
N SER A 727 -1.60 15.02 7.84
CA SER A 727 -1.52 15.65 9.16
C SER A 727 -0.16 15.29 9.77
N PRO A 728 0.70 16.26 10.10
CA PRO A 728 1.88 15.95 10.89
C PRO A 728 1.42 15.27 12.19
N ALA A 729 2.19 14.31 12.70
CA ALA A 729 1.88 13.58 13.94
C ALA A 729 1.57 14.52 15.14
N THR A 730 1.92 15.80 15.02
CA THR A 730 1.62 16.90 15.94
C THR A 730 0.17 17.39 15.94
N ALA A 731 -0.72 16.88 15.08
CA ALA A 731 -2.13 17.29 15.01
C ALA A 731 -3.09 16.40 15.82
N ALA A 732 -2.56 15.58 16.74
CA ALA A 732 -3.36 14.80 17.69
C ALA A 732 -3.96 15.66 18.83
N SER A 733 -4.22 16.94 18.57
CA SER A 733 -4.85 17.86 19.52
C SER A 733 -5.97 18.61 18.79
N ASP A 734 -7.20 18.34 19.21
CA ASP A 734 -8.51 18.72 18.66
C ASP A 734 -9.01 17.90 17.44
N GLU A 735 -8.88 16.57 17.50
CA GLU A 735 -9.37 15.63 16.49
C GLU A 735 -10.92 15.64 16.40
N GLY A 736 -11.45 15.84 15.19
CA GLY A 736 -12.90 15.80 14.95
C GLY A 736 -13.43 14.37 15.06
N GLU A 737 -14.46 14.14 15.87
CA GLU A 737 -15.08 12.82 15.98
C GLU A 737 -15.83 12.41 14.70
N ARG A 738 -15.68 11.14 14.33
CA ARG A 738 -16.40 10.50 13.22
C ARG A 738 -17.78 10.02 13.68
N ALA A 739 -18.78 10.14 12.82
CA ALA A 739 -20.15 9.73 13.15
C ALA A 739 -20.38 8.24 12.89
N SER A 740 -21.08 7.57 13.80
CA SER A 740 -21.43 6.16 13.72
C SER A 740 -22.92 5.93 13.96
N LEU A 741 -23.51 4.98 13.25
CA LEU A 741 -24.85 4.45 13.47
C LEU A 741 -24.73 2.96 13.78
N ILE A 742 -25.39 2.51 14.84
CA ILE A 742 -25.45 1.11 15.23
C ILE A 742 -26.92 0.68 15.15
N VAL A 743 -27.19 -0.36 14.37
CA VAL A 743 -28.49 -1.04 14.30
C VAL A 743 -28.38 -2.32 15.11
N ARG A 744 -28.89 -2.28 16.33
CA ARG A 744 -28.74 -3.34 17.33
C ARG A 744 -29.96 -4.24 17.40
N ARG A 745 -29.74 -5.54 17.31
CA ARG A 745 -30.66 -6.59 17.76
C ARG A 745 -30.09 -7.30 18.97
N ARG A 746 -30.93 -7.60 19.94
CA ARG A 746 -30.56 -8.36 21.14
C ARG A 746 -31.64 -9.39 21.45
N SER A 747 -31.22 -10.58 21.87
CA SER A 747 -32.11 -11.64 22.32
C SER A 747 -32.85 -11.21 23.59
N GLU A 748 -34.17 -11.39 23.60
CA GLU A 748 -35.02 -11.07 24.76
C GLU A 748 -35.12 -12.24 25.75
N ASN A 749 -34.96 -13.47 25.26
CA ASN A 749 -35.15 -14.71 26.04
C ASN A 749 -33.85 -15.52 26.23
N GLY A 750 -32.71 -14.99 25.78
CA GLY A 750 -31.42 -15.68 25.84
C GLY A 750 -31.22 -16.77 24.77
N ALA A 751 -32.15 -16.93 23.83
CA ALA A 751 -31.95 -17.80 22.66
C ALA A 751 -31.01 -17.14 21.64
N THR A 752 -30.27 -17.96 20.90
CA THR A 752 -29.40 -17.48 19.82
C THR A 752 -30.22 -16.80 18.71
N LEU A 753 -29.69 -15.72 18.16
CA LEU A 753 -30.38 -14.96 17.13
C LEU A 753 -30.21 -15.60 15.73
N ASN A 754 -31.25 -15.46 14.91
CA ASN A 754 -31.19 -15.58 13.46
C ASN A 754 -31.67 -14.23 12.93
N THR A 755 -30.75 -13.42 12.39
CA THR A 755 -31.04 -12.04 11.99
C THR A 755 -30.70 -11.86 10.52
N VAL A 756 -31.65 -11.27 9.80
CA VAL A 756 -31.45 -10.73 8.46
C VAL A 756 -31.52 -9.20 8.52
N PHE A 757 -30.37 -8.55 8.38
CA PHE A 757 -30.33 -7.11 8.13
C PHE A 757 -30.60 -6.86 6.65
N VAL A 758 -31.53 -5.96 6.35
CA VAL A 758 -31.83 -5.51 4.98
C VAL A 758 -31.72 -4.00 4.97
N THR A 759 -30.73 -3.47 4.25
CA THR A 759 -30.43 -2.03 4.22
C THR A 759 -30.31 -1.54 2.79
N LEU A 760 -31.14 -0.57 2.40
CA LEU A 760 -31.01 0.12 1.11
C LEU A 760 -30.30 1.47 1.29
N PHE A 761 -29.26 1.69 0.49
CA PHE A 761 -28.43 2.88 0.44
C PHE A 761 -28.85 3.75 -0.75
N GLU A 762 -29.44 4.91 -0.47
CA GLU A 762 -29.86 5.89 -1.46
C GLU A 762 -28.92 7.12 -1.42
N PRO A 763 -28.08 7.32 -2.44
CA PRO A 763 -27.29 8.55 -2.57
C PRO A 763 -28.23 9.74 -2.80
N ILE A 764 -27.99 10.84 -2.07
CA ILE A 764 -28.77 12.08 -2.22
C ILE A 764 -27.90 13.11 -2.94
N GLU A 765 -28.36 13.52 -4.12
CA GLU A 765 -27.66 14.44 -5.00
C GLU A 765 -28.56 15.57 -5.46
N GLU A 766 -27.94 16.72 -5.69
CA GLU A 766 -28.61 17.88 -6.24
C GLU A 766 -29.08 17.58 -7.67
N GLY A 767 -30.38 17.76 -7.94
CA GLY A 767 -30.98 17.49 -9.25
C GLY A 767 -31.42 16.03 -9.49
N ALA A 768 -31.08 15.08 -8.61
CA ALA A 768 -31.61 13.72 -8.66
C ALA A 768 -32.91 13.61 -7.88
N ALA A 769 -33.95 13.01 -8.48
CA ALA A 769 -35.21 12.78 -7.79
C ALA A 769 -35.05 11.64 -6.77
N PRO A 770 -35.50 11.82 -5.50
CA PRO A 770 -35.39 10.77 -4.49
C PRO A 770 -36.28 9.56 -4.83
N LEU A 771 -35.98 8.43 -4.21
CA LEU A 771 -36.86 7.26 -4.24
C LEU A 771 -38.19 7.62 -3.57
N THR A 772 -39.30 7.26 -4.22
CA THR A 772 -40.65 7.65 -3.79
C THR A 772 -41.14 6.78 -2.63
N LYS A 773 -40.87 5.48 -2.72
CA LYS A 773 -41.25 4.49 -1.70
C LYS A 773 -40.26 3.35 -1.72
N VAL A 774 -39.90 2.88 -0.54
CA VAL A 774 -39.06 1.70 -0.36
C VAL A 774 -39.68 0.87 0.75
N GLY A 775 -39.81 -0.45 0.54
CA GLY A 775 -40.40 -1.33 1.55
C GLY A 775 -40.04 -2.80 1.33
N ARG A 776 -40.04 -3.57 2.42
CA ARG A 776 -39.93 -5.03 2.39
C ARG A 776 -41.31 -5.65 2.20
N VAL A 777 -41.41 -6.60 1.29
CA VAL A 777 -42.63 -7.39 1.07
C VAL A 777 -42.51 -8.67 1.88
N GLU A 778 -43.59 -9.04 2.57
CA GLU A 778 -43.66 -10.32 3.29
C GLU A 778 -43.39 -11.47 2.31
N SER A 779 -42.51 -12.38 2.71
CA SER A 779 -41.99 -13.44 1.86
C SER A 779 -41.61 -14.67 2.68
N VAL A 780 -41.35 -15.78 2.00
CA VAL A 780 -40.88 -17.02 2.64
C VAL A 780 -39.53 -16.81 3.33
N GLU A 781 -39.24 -17.61 4.36
CA GLU A 781 -38.06 -17.41 5.24
C GLU A 781 -36.73 -17.25 4.47
N ASP A 782 -36.53 -18.05 3.43
CA ASP A 782 -35.30 -18.07 2.64
C ASP A 782 -35.25 -17.02 1.52
N THR A 783 -36.13 -16.03 1.51
CA THR A 783 -36.17 -14.99 0.48
C THR A 783 -36.40 -13.60 1.07
N VAL A 784 -35.73 -12.60 0.49
CA VAL A 784 -36.00 -11.18 0.77
C VAL A 784 -36.56 -10.53 -0.48
N VAL A 785 -37.75 -9.92 -0.36
CA VAL A 785 -38.37 -9.16 -1.44
C VAL A 785 -38.44 -7.68 -1.04
N VAL A 786 -37.90 -6.79 -1.89
CA VAL A 786 -37.90 -5.34 -1.66
C VAL A 786 -38.57 -4.64 -2.85
N LEU A 787 -39.56 -3.80 -2.56
CA LEU A 787 -40.13 -2.84 -3.51
C LEU A 787 -39.33 -1.53 -3.43
N VAL A 788 -38.94 -1.03 -4.59
CA VAL A 788 -38.33 0.29 -4.78
C VAL A 788 -39.12 1.05 -5.85
N GLU A 789 -39.86 2.08 -5.45
CA GLU A 789 -40.51 3.00 -6.37
C GLU A 789 -39.53 4.09 -6.77
N THR A 790 -38.98 3.96 -7.97
CA THR A 790 -38.06 4.93 -8.57
C THR A 790 -38.83 5.98 -9.38
N PRO A 791 -38.20 7.12 -9.74
CA PRO A 791 -38.78 8.06 -10.71
C PRO A 791 -39.08 7.45 -12.08
N ASP A 792 -38.48 6.31 -12.41
CA ASP A 792 -38.69 5.58 -13.67
C ASP A 792 -39.76 4.47 -13.55
N GLY A 793 -40.36 4.29 -12.37
CA GLY A 793 -41.39 3.29 -12.07
C GLY A 793 -41.01 2.30 -10.95
N PRO A 794 -41.93 1.39 -10.58
CA PRO A 794 -41.69 0.40 -9.54
C PRO A 794 -40.72 -0.70 -10.00
N GLU A 795 -39.82 -1.06 -9.09
CA GLU A 795 -38.85 -2.14 -9.23
C GLU A 795 -38.96 -3.08 -8.02
N HIS A 796 -38.95 -4.39 -8.27
CA HIS A 796 -38.86 -5.39 -7.22
C HIS A 796 -37.52 -6.09 -7.28
N LEU A 797 -36.86 -6.20 -6.13
CA LEU A 797 -35.67 -7.02 -5.95
C LEU A 797 -36.05 -8.25 -5.13
N VAL A 798 -35.72 -9.43 -5.64
CA VAL A 798 -35.90 -10.73 -4.98
C VAL A 798 -34.52 -11.32 -4.74
N ILE A 799 -34.14 -11.52 -3.48
CA ILE A 799 -32.85 -12.12 -3.08
C ILE A 799 -33.12 -13.50 -2.49
N ASN A 800 -32.66 -14.54 -3.17
CA ASN A 800 -32.73 -15.92 -2.67
C ASN A 800 -31.55 -16.18 -1.75
N ARG A 801 -31.83 -16.55 -0.49
CA ARG A 801 -30.80 -16.79 0.53
C ARG A 801 -30.19 -18.20 0.44
N ASN A 802 -30.83 -19.09 -0.31
CA ASN A 802 -30.36 -20.42 -0.68
C ASN A 802 -30.38 -20.60 -2.22
N PRO A 803 -29.49 -19.90 -2.97
CA PRO A 803 -29.47 -19.98 -4.43
C PRO A 803 -29.29 -21.41 -4.93
N GLY A 804 -30.05 -21.78 -5.97
CA GLY A 804 -30.15 -23.14 -6.50
C GLY A 804 -31.42 -23.87 -6.04
N ASP A 805 -31.99 -23.50 -4.90
CA ASP A 805 -33.30 -23.96 -4.48
C ASP A 805 -34.39 -23.11 -5.12
N LYS A 806 -35.43 -23.77 -5.63
CA LYS A 806 -36.58 -23.10 -6.24
C LYS A 806 -37.37 -22.36 -5.15
N VAL A 807 -37.53 -21.05 -5.34
CA VAL A 807 -38.41 -20.21 -4.53
C VAL A 807 -39.54 -19.65 -5.39
N GLN A 808 -40.72 -19.49 -4.80
CA GLN A 808 -41.84 -18.78 -5.39
C GLN A 808 -42.35 -17.76 -4.39
N VAL A 809 -42.34 -16.48 -4.78
CA VAL A 809 -42.69 -15.37 -3.90
C VAL A 809 -43.66 -14.42 -4.56
N GLN A 810 -44.53 -13.80 -3.75
CA GLN A 810 -45.44 -12.77 -4.21
C GLN A 810 -44.76 -11.39 -4.15
N LEU A 811 -44.95 -10.58 -5.18
CA LEU A 811 -44.52 -9.20 -5.27
C LEU A 811 -45.56 -8.25 -4.67
N ALA A 812 -45.21 -6.98 -4.47
CA ALA A 812 -46.12 -5.98 -3.91
C ALA A 812 -47.33 -5.70 -4.81
N ASN A 813 -47.22 -5.98 -6.12
CA ASN A 813 -48.32 -5.88 -7.08
C ASN A 813 -49.24 -7.12 -7.11
N GLY A 814 -49.02 -8.10 -6.22
CA GLY A 814 -49.79 -9.34 -6.12
C GLY A 814 -49.38 -10.45 -7.10
N ARG A 815 -48.48 -10.18 -8.05
CA ARG A 815 -47.96 -11.16 -9.01
C ARG A 815 -46.85 -12.02 -8.38
N PHE A 816 -46.54 -13.15 -8.98
CA PHE A 816 -45.54 -14.08 -8.47
C PHE A 816 -44.24 -14.05 -9.28
N VAL A 817 -43.12 -14.25 -8.58
CA VAL A 817 -41.82 -14.58 -9.18
C VAL A 817 -41.46 -15.99 -8.76
N THR A 818 -41.04 -16.81 -9.71
CA THR A 818 -40.45 -18.13 -9.45
C THR A 818 -39.01 -18.13 -9.95
N THR A 819 -38.04 -18.51 -9.12
CA THR A 819 -36.62 -18.47 -9.48
C THR A 819 -35.79 -19.45 -8.65
N ASP A 820 -34.65 -19.90 -9.19
CA ASP A 820 -33.56 -20.55 -8.45
C ASP A 820 -32.30 -19.66 -8.37
N GLY A 821 -32.38 -18.42 -8.89
CA GLY A 821 -31.28 -17.47 -8.96
C GLY A 821 -30.89 -16.85 -7.63
N VAL A 822 -29.73 -16.19 -7.60
CA VAL A 822 -29.22 -15.47 -6.42
C VAL A 822 -30.03 -14.20 -6.20
N ALA A 823 -30.22 -13.42 -7.26
CA ALA A 823 -31.02 -12.20 -7.24
C ALA A 823 -31.81 -12.03 -8.53
N VAL A 824 -33.03 -11.52 -8.41
CA VAL A 824 -33.89 -11.18 -9.55
C VAL A 824 -34.35 -9.74 -9.41
N ARG A 825 -34.27 -8.98 -10.50
CA ARG A 825 -34.89 -7.66 -10.61
C ARG A 825 -36.08 -7.73 -11.55
N VAL A 826 -37.24 -7.28 -11.09
CA VAL A 826 -38.47 -7.21 -11.89
C VAL A 826 -38.91 -5.77 -12.04
N ARG A 827 -39.05 -5.32 -13.28
CA ARG A 827 -39.67 -4.05 -13.70
C ARG A 827 -40.81 -4.39 -14.67
N GLU A 828 -41.73 -3.45 -14.89
CA GLU A 828 -42.87 -3.63 -15.81
C GLU A 828 -42.46 -4.18 -17.19
N LYS A 829 -41.32 -3.72 -17.73
CA LYS A 829 -40.84 -4.10 -19.07
C LYS A 829 -39.67 -5.09 -19.08
N GLY A 830 -39.20 -5.61 -17.94
CA GLY A 830 -38.04 -6.50 -17.94
C GLY A 830 -37.83 -7.28 -16.65
N VAL A 831 -37.28 -8.48 -16.80
CA VAL A 831 -36.83 -9.35 -15.72
C VAL A 831 -35.33 -9.51 -15.91
N VAL A 832 -34.55 -9.40 -14.84
CA VAL A 832 -33.11 -9.67 -14.86
C VAL A 832 -32.83 -10.74 -13.82
N LEU A 833 -32.16 -11.81 -14.25
CA LEU A 833 -31.75 -12.94 -13.41
C LEU A 833 -30.24 -12.86 -13.18
N ALA A 834 -29.80 -12.85 -11.93
CA ALA A 834 -28.39 -13.03 -11.55
C ALA A 834 -28.21 -14.37 -10.85
N GLY A 835 -27.36 -15.23 -11.43
CA GLY A 835 -27.15 -16.60 -10.97
C GLY A 835 -28.37 -17.51 -11.19
N GLY A 836 -28.25 -18.80 -10.88
CA GLY A 836 -29.30 -19.78 -11.14
C GLY A 836 -29.48 -20.12 -12.62
N THR A 837 -30.60 -20.78 -12.94
CA THR A 837 -30.96 -21.27 -14.27
C THR A 837 -32.17 -20.56 -14.86
N TYR A 838 -33.11 -20.06 -14.05
CA TYR A 838 -34.27 -19.33 -14.56
C TYR A 838 -34.90 -18.36 -13.55
N ALA A 839 -35.61 -17.36 -14.09
CA ALA A 839 -36.61 -16.58 -13.37
C ALA A 839 -37.85 -16.41 -14.26
N GLU A 840 -39.02 -16.68 -13.68
CA GLU A 840 -40.31 -16.44 -14.30
C GLU A 840 -41.03 -15.35 -13.51
N ALA A 841 -41.33 -14.24 -14.18
CA ALA A 841 -42.08 -13.12 -13.61
C ALA A 841 -42.81 -12.38 -14.73
N GLU A 842 -43.99 -11.84 -14.45
CA GLU A 842 -44.69 -10.96 -15.40
C GLU A 842 -44.98 -11.60 -16.77
N GLY A 843 -45.19 -12.93 -16.80
CA GLY A 843 -45.36 -13.70 -18.04
C GLY A 843 -44.09 -13.81 -18.89
N LYS A 844 -42.94 -13.42 -18.36
CA LYS A 844 -41.63 -13.54 -18.99
C LYS A 844 -40.82 -14.61 -18.28
N LEU A 845 -40.28 -15.53 -19.07
CA LEU A 845 -39.28 -16.49 -18.63
C LEU A 845 -37.92 -16.01 -19.11
N VAL A 846 -37.03 -15.76 -18.16
CA VAL A 846 -35.60 -15.52 -18.41
C VAL A 846 -34.86 -16.77 -17.97
N SER A 847 -34.03 -17.34 -18.84
CA SER A 847 -33.27 -18.55 -18.55
C SER A 847 -31.85 -18.45 -19.04
N GLN A 848 -30.93 -19.11 -18.35
CA GLN A 848 -29.53 -19.23 -18.73
C GLN A 848 -29.00 -20.62 -18.45
N VAL A 849 -28.02 -21.06 -19.24
CA VAL A 849 -27.33 -22.33 -19.02
C VAL A 849 -26.39 -22.17 -17.84
N ARG A 850 -26.45 -23.10 -16.89
CA ARG A 850 -25.49 -23.17 -15.78
C ARG A 850 -24.15 -23.71 -16.30
N LEU A 851 -23.12 -22.86 -16.30
CA LEU A 851 -21.76 -23.26 -16.68
C LEU A 851 -20.98 -23.71 -15.44
N THR A 852 -20.85 -25.03 -15.28
CA THR A 852 -20.14 -25.69 -14.17
C THR A 852 -19.38 -26.91 -14.65
N GLY A 853 -18.33 -27.31 -13.94
CA GLY A 853 -17.57 -28.52 -14.25
C GLY A 853 -16.43 -28.76 -13.27
N ALA A 854 -15.58 -29.74 -13.57
CA ALA A 854 -14.36 -30.03 -12.82
C ALA A 854 -13.15 -29.30 -13.42
N ILE A 855 -12.15 -28.99 -12.59
CA ILE A 855 -10.81 -28.59 -13.03
C ILE A 855 -9.87 -29.77 -12.81
N THR A 856 -9.30 -30.26 -13.90
CA THR A 856 -8.38 -31.43 -13.92
C THR A 856 -6.95 -31.05 -14.25
N GLY A 857 -6.74 -29.87 -14.83
CA GLY A 857 -5.41 -29.37 -15.17
C GLY A 857 -5.34 -27.85 -15.11
N VAL A 858 -4.13 -27.34 -14.97
CA VAL A 858 -3.83 -25.91 -14.96
C VAL A 858 -2.60 -25.67 -15.81
N VAL A 859 -2.70 -24.76 -16.78
CA VAL A 859 -1.60 -24.41 -17.66
C VAL A 859 -1.23 -22.95 -17.48
N ARG A 860 0.02 -22.72 -17.10
CA ARG A 860 0.61 -21.39 -17.02
C ARG A 860 1.36 -21.09 -18.31
N GLN A 861 0.70 -20.36 -19.21
CA GLN A 861 1.30 -19.95 -20.48
C GLN A 861 0.68 -18.63 -20.93
N ARG A 862 1.54 -17.64 -21.18
CA ARG A 862 1.11 -16.35 -21.72
C ARG A 862 0.69 -16.53 -23.17
N SER A 863 -0.50 -16.02 -23.52
CA SER A 863 -1.08 -16.04 -24.85
C SER A 863 -1.73 -14.70 -25.17
N GLU A 864 -2.39 -14.58 -26.32
CA GLU A 864 -3.25 -13.43 -26.64
C GLU A 864 -4.52 -13.39 -25.77
N HIS A 865 -4.93 -14.55 -25.21
CA HIS A 865 -6.15 -14.75 -24.42
C HIS A 865 -5.92 -14.69 -22.90
N GLY A 866 -4.71 -14.34 -22.43
CA GLY A 866 -4.42 -14.23 -21.00
C GLY A 866 -3.06 -14.78 -20.59
N ARG A 867 -2.94 -15.19 -19.33
CA ARG A 867 -1.67 -15.67 -18.74
C ARG A 867 -1.68 -17.17 -18.43
N GLY A 868 -2.76 -17.85 -18.79
CA GLY A 868 -2.94 -19.28 -18.65
C GLY A 868 -4.41 -19.66 -18.68
N TRP A 869 -4.68 -20.94 -18.48
CA TRP A 869 -6.04 -21.47 -18.48
C TRP A 869 -6.20 -22.67 -17.55
N PHE A 870 -7.44 -22.92 -17.17
CA PHE A 870 -7.86 -24.16 -16.52
C PHE A 870 -8.35 -25.17 -17.56
N VAL A 871 -8.12 -26.46 -17.30
CA VAL A 871 -8.57 -27.57 -18.15
C VAL A 871 -9.74 -28.27 -17.47
N SER A 872 -10.85 -28.34 -18.19
CA SER A 872 -12.09 -28.99 -17.78
C SER A 872 -12.41 -30.11 -18.77
N PRO A 873 -12.74 -31.33 -18.31
CA PRO A 873 -13.12 -32.43 -19.21
C PRO A 873 -14.51 -32.23 -19.86
N GLU A 874 -15.32 -31.31 -19.31
CA GLU A 874 -16.63 -30.99 -19.83
C GLU A 874 -16.54 -30.28 -21.18
N LYS A 875 -17.52 -30.54 -22.06
CA LYS A 875 -17.68 -29.82 -23.34
C LYS A 875 -18.64 -28.66 -23.12
N LEU A 876 -18.09 -27.49 -22.79
CA LEU A 876 -18.88 -26.28 -22.57
C LEU A 876 -19.15 -25.57 -23.90
N PRO A 877 -20.30 -24.89 -24.04
CA PRO A 877 -20.54 -24.07 -25.22
C PRO A 877 -19.52 -22.92 -25.29
N GLY A 878 -18.95 -22.70 -26.48
CA GLY A 878 -18.16 -21.51 -26.76
C GLY A 878 -19.10 -20.30 -26.87
N ASP A 879 -19.37 -19.65 -25.74
CA ASP A 879 -20.27 -18.51 -25.66
C ASP A 879 -19.45 -17.21 -25.45
N PRO A 880 -19.41 -16.28 -26.41
CA PRO A 880 -18.65 -15.03 -26.27
C PRO A 880 -19.14 -14.15 -25.11
N THR A 881 -20.37 -14.35 -24.62
CA THR A 881 -20.96 -13.59 -23.49
C THR A 881 -20.33 -13.89 -22.13
N VAL A 882 -19.47 -14.92 -22.04
CA VAL A 882 -18.72 -15.27 -20.82
C VAL A 882 -17.48 -14.39 -20.60
N THR A 883 -17.06 -13.63 -21.61
CA THR A 883 -15.90 -12.73 -21.51
C THR A 883 -16.10 -11.71 -20.40
N GLY A 884 -15.16 -11.64 -19.46
CA GLY A 884 -15.23 -10.76 -18.30
C GLY A 884 -16.13 -11.26 -17.16
N ARG A 885 -16.80 -12.41 -17.31
CA ARG A 885 -17.56 -13.05 -16.23
C ARG A 885 -16.61 -13.70 -15.22
N THR A 886 -17.10 -13.86 -13.99
CA THR A 886 -16.29 -14.44 -12.91
C THR A 886 -16.38 -15.96 -12.93
N LEU A 887 -15.22 -16.60 -13.02
CA LEU A 887 -15.02 -18.02 -12.73
C LEU A 887 -14.75 -18.18 -11.25
N ILE A 888 -15.57 -18.95 -10.55
CA ILE A 888 -15.39 -19.27 -9.13
C ILE A 888 -15.01 -20.74 -9.03
N VAL A 889 -13.88 -21.04 -8.40
CA VAL A 889 -13.41 -22.40 -8.12
C VAL A 889 -13.63 -22.72 -6.65
N GLU A 890 -14.30 -23.83 -6.40
CA GLU A 890 -14.46 -24.47 -5.10
C GLU A 890 -13.46 -25.63 -4.99
N HIS A 891 -12.62 -25.61 -3.96
CA HIS A 891 -11.71 -26.69 -3.62
C HIS A 891 -12.38 -27.74 -2.72
N GLY A 892 -11.75 -28.89 -2.52
CA GLY A 892 -12.27 -30.00 -1.72
C GLY A 892 -12.43 -29.70 -0.22
N ASP A 893 -11.80 -28.62 0.27
CA ASP A 893 -11.98 -28.10 1.64
C ASP A 893 -13.11 -27.04 1.74
N GLY A 894 -13.85 -26.84 0.66
CA GLY A 894 -14.96 -25.89 0.54
C GLY A 894 -14.52 -24.42 0.47
N ARG A 895 -13.24 -24.12 0.24
CA ARG A 895 -12.77 -22.75 0.00
C ARG A 895 -13.07 -22.33 -1.43
N TYR A 896 -13.37 -21.05 -1.61
CA TYR A 896 -13.66 -20.46 -2.90
C TYR A 896 -12.57 -19.47 -3.33
N ARG A 897 -12.18 -19.52 -4.59
CA ARG A 897 -11.31 -18.53 -5.23
C ARG A 897 -11.87 -18.13 -6.58
N SER A 898 -11.54 -16.92 -7.02
CA SER A 898 -12.20 -16.34 -8.20
C SER A 898 -11.22 -15.74 -9.19
N TRP A 899 -11.54 -15.90 -10.47
CA TRP A 899 -10.79 -15.38 -11.62
C TRP A 899 -11.74 -14.69 -12.59
N THR A 900 -11.21 -13.84 -13.46
CA THR A 900 -11.95 -13.26 -14.57
C THR A 900 -11.70 -14.08 -15.83
N LEU A 901 -12.78 -14.62 -16.41
CA LEU A 901 -12.68 -15.30 -17.71
C LEU A 901 -12.32 -14.30 -18.79
N ASP A 902 -11.33 -14.65 -19.58
CA ASP A 902 -11.09 -14.00 -20.87
C ASP A 902 -11.93 -14.67 -21.95
N SER A 903 -11.84 -16.01 -22.06
CA SER A 903 -12.53 -16.78 -23.09
C SER A 903 -12.65 -18.26 -22.72
N ILE A 904 -13.53 -18.97 -23.43
CA ILE A 904 -13.72 -20.42 -23.35
C ILE A 904 -13.40 -21.03 -24.72
N GLU A 905 -12.48 -21.98 -24.77
CA GLU A 905 -12.00 -22.61 -26.00
C GLU A 905 -12.22 -24.13 -25.92
N SER A 906 -12.94 -24.71 -26.88
CA SER A 906 -13.07 -26.17 -26.98
C SER A 906 -11.74 -26.82 -27.36
N SER A 907 -11.45 -27.98 -26.79
CA SER A 907 -10.25 -28.77 -27.09
C SER A 907 -10.58 -30.26 -27.20
N PRO A 908 -9.69 -31.10 -27.75
CA PRO A 908 -9.92 -32.56 -27.80
C PRO A 908 -10.17 -33.19 -26.42
N GLU A 909 -9.55 -32.60 -25.38
CA GLU A 909 -9.59 -33.07 -23.99
C GLU A 909 -10.79 -32.52 -23.19
N GLY A 910 -11.62 -31.67 -23.81
CA GLY A 910 -12.75 -30.99 -23.15
C GLY A 910 -12.75 -29.50 -23.47
N THR A 911 -12.55 -28.65 -22.47
CA THR A 911 -12.61 -27.19 -22.58
C THR A 911 -11.46 -26.52 -21.83
N ARG A 912 -10.90 -25.46 -22.43
CA ARG A 912 -9.93 -24.54 -21.82
C ARG A 912 -10.63 -23.27 -21.37
N LEU A 913 -10.45 -22.90 -20.11
CA LEU A 913 -10.99 -21.69 -19.50
C LEU A 913 -9.86 -20.68 -19.34
N HIS A 914 -9.68 -19.78 -20.33
CA HIS A 914 -8.63 -18.76 -20.29
C HIS A 914 -8.98 -17.67 -19.29
N VAL A 915 -8.00 -17.27 -18.48
CA VAL A 915 -8.17 -16.24 -17.44
C VAL A 915 -7.28 -15.04 -17.70
N ARG A 916 -7.79 -13.85 -17.34
CA ARG A 916 -7.06 -12.58 -17.50
C ARG A 916 -5.89 -12.46 -16.53
N GLU A 917 -6.08 -13.00 -15.33
CA GLU A 917 -5.06 -13.13 -14.30
C GLU A 917 -4.10 -14.29 -14.59
N GLU A 918 -3.21 -14.60 -13.64
CA GLU A 918 -2.50 -15.88 -13.62
C GLU A 918 -3.40 -16.98 -13.03
N PRO A 919 -3.32 -18.24 -13.50
CA PRO A 919 -4.04 -19.34 -12.86
C PRO A 919 -3.68 -19.52 -11.37
N GLY A 920 -2.43 -19.20 -10.99
CA GLY A 920 -2.03 -19.02 -9.59
C GLY A 920 -1.66 -20.30 -8.82
N PHE A 921 -2.12 -21.46 -9.28
CA PHE A 921 -1.78 -22.77 -8.70
C PHE A 921 -1.49 -23.83 -9.76
N GLN A 922 -0.91 -24.95 -9.33
CA GLN A 922 -0.73 -26.17 -10.12
C GLN A 922 -1.41 -27.33 -9.39
N ILE A 923 -1.92 -28.31 -10.13
CA ILE A 923 -2.48 -29.53 -9.54
C ILE A 923 -1.38 -30.59 -9.51
N ASP A 924 -1.09 -31.13 -8.32
CA ASP A 924 -0.19 -32.27 -8.18
C ASP A 924 -0.84 -33.52 -8.82
N PRO A 925 -0.18 -34.17 -9.79
CA PRO A 925 -0.77 -35.29 -10.52
C PRO A 925 -0.92 -36.56 -9.69
N LYS A 926 -0.23 -36.67 -8.55
CA LYS A 926 -0.29 -37.82 -7.64
C LYS A 926 -1.36 -37.64 -6.56
N THR A 927 -1.46 -36.45 -5.99
CA THR A 927 -2.37 -36.18 -4.85
C THR A 927 -3.68 -35.51 -5.27
N GLY A 928 -3.71 -34.86 -6.44
CA GLY A 928 -4.82 -34.00 -6.88
C GLY A 928 -4.90 -32.67 -6.13
N GLU A 929 -3.92 -32.35 -5.29
CA GLU A 929 -3.88 -31.12 -4.50
C GLU A 929 -3.48 -29.92 -5.36
N ALA A 930 -4.16 -28.80 -5.17
CA ALA A 930 -3.81 -27.52 -5.79
C ALA A 930 -2.75 -26.81 -4.95
N HIS A 931 -1.53 -26.66 -5.48
CA HIS A 931 -0.43 -25.92 -4.85
C HIS A 931 -0.30 -24.53 -5.45
N TYR A 932 -0.55 -23.50 -4.65
CA TYR A 932 -0.38 -22.12 -5.08
C TYR A 932 1.11 -21.78 -5.20
N TYR A 933 1.54 -21.30 -6.37
CA TYR A 933 2.92 -20.86 -6.59
C TYR A 933 3.11 -19.36 -6.33
N GLN A 934 2.01 -18.62 -6.27
CA GLN A 934 1.94 -17.22 -5.82
C GLN A 934 1.49 -17.13 -4.35
N PHE A 935 1.54 -15.93 -3.76
CA PHE A 935 1.00 -15.72 -2.42
C PHE A 935 -0.46 -16.21 -2.35
N PRO A 936 -0.86 -16.93 -1.28
CA PRO A 936 -0.12 -17.21 -0.05
C PRO A 936 0.74 -18.48 -0.05
N ARG A 937 0.87 -19.17 -1.18
CA ARG A 937 1.60 -20.44 -1.33
C ARG A 937 1.06 -21.57 -0.44
N THR A 938 -0.24 -21.55 -0.20
CA THR A 938 -0.96 -22.64 0.47
C THR A 938 -1.28 -23.75 -0.51
N ALA A 939 -1.76 -24.87 0.03
CA ALA A 939 -2.30 -25.96 -0.77
C ALA A 939 -3.78 -26.19 -0.42
N ALA A 940 -4.56 -26.70 -1.39
CA ALA A 940 -5.97 -27.01 -1.21
C ALA A 940 -6.28 -28.38 -1.83
N PRO A 941 -6.95 -29.29 -1.10
CA PRO A 941 -7.23 -30.63 -1.60
C PRO A 941 -8.25 -30.58 -2.75
N GLY A 942 -8.19 -31.57 -3.65
CA GLY A 942 -9.27 -31.83 -4.60
C GLY A 942 -10.50 -32.47 -3.94
N PRO A 943 -11.62 -32.60 -4.66
CA PRO A 943 -11.82 -32.21 -6.05
C PRO A 943 -11.93 -30.68 -6.22
N HIS A 944 -11.55 -30.19 -7.41
CA HIS A 944 -11.68 -28.78 -7.77
C HIS A 944 -12.84 -28.62 -8.75
N ARG A 945 -13.83 -27.81 -8.40
CA ARG A 945 -15.03 -27.58 -9.21
C ARG A 945 -15.14 -26.10 -9.54
N PHE A 946 -15.62 -25.77 -10.73
CA PHE A 946 -15.86 -24.37 -11.09
C PHE A 946 -17.34 -24.10 -11.37
N ARG A 947 -17.71 -22.83 -11.22
CA ARG A 947 -18.95 -22.24 -11.71
C ARG A 947 -18.68 -20.86 -12.30
N VAL A 948 -19.42 -20.49 -13.33
CA VAL A 948 -19.37 -19.13 -13.90
C VAL A 948 -20.55 -18.30 -13.40
N SER A 949 -20.27 -17.10 -12.88
CA SER A 949 -21.30 -16.16 -12.46
C SER A 949 -21.88 -15.42 -13.67
N GLN A 950 -23.19 -15.54 -13.89
CA GLN A 950 -23.87 -15.02 -15.09
C GLN A 950 -25.10 -14.18 -14.72
N ILE A 951 -25.43 -13.23 -15.61
CA ILE A 951 -26.67 -12.45 -15.60
C ILE A 951 -27.37 -12.64 -16.94
N ALA A 952 -28.69 -12.87 -16.89
CA ALA A 952 -29.57 -13.01 -18.06
C ALA A 952 -30.76 -12.04 -17.97
N ARG A 953 -31.38 -11.74 -19.11
CA ARG A 953 -32.45 -10.74 -19.27
C ARG A 953 -33.54 -11.18 -20.21
#